data_AF-A0A7U6QHI2-F1
#
_entry.id   AF-A0A7U6QHI2-F1
#
_cell.length_a   1.000
_cell.length_b   1.000
_cell.length_c   1.000
_cell.angle_alpha   90.00
_cell.angle_beta   90.00
_cell.angle_gamma   90.00
#
_symmetry.space_group_name_H-M   'P 1'
#
loop_
_entity.id
_entity.type
_entity.pdbx_description
1 polymer ?
#
loop_
_entity_poly.entity_id
_entity_poly.type
_entity_poly.pdbx_seq_one_letter_code
_entity_poly.pdbx_strand_id
1 'polypeptide(L)'
;MFHKKNWKSLILTLCCILIPLALILSGFCIISHQTKQVIENPIKGINPNRNFVMLSAGERGKLQIFGPSHSSSPQHTNTPNHNIQNSDKHSDKISVSQKKETNSAAPSATFSPTPFTKVPTTKKQQKLASTTNTTALPSSMPSQTPPDKQTNHDLIAPSPVPSIQPSSTPTPYVENKYFTTTIKDYETVSTKQYNFHIIQYKNNLNVKNTEVFVNQTIVKQFHETVLLQEGENTIKIQVTYENPSDGSLFQISKTYHIKVQLDAPVIDTTLVDHTIVKEKELTFQAHAFENGKELALSAVHNDQKLSISKDTYHLSLENGKNLITLSAVSSEGKSTSKQYEITYQPSTEKIMISTSLTNQTITTSSLRFTASAALGQDEVPISLTCNDAVLSPLKGHQYEASLKKGKNTIQMTASKGGTSVYKSFTVKYTPIVDDTNPDDESDDSLAPKLITDLKDHSTVTGNIRTFYIKPVDHNGERIYGDNVTVTCNGSPVKYTWDDSTKTSYKLTLKSGENIVIIVIKDSENRKKTTTFHITCNCKQDGDVIGTATFSIEATTIGLGYLIPPTKVELHQGEKATYVLDQLLKKNNFTYQKNGTSEASFYLSALEKENLVVNPSIPNDLKEHLEKAHISLDLDSYQKNKLGEMDFTPQSGWMYSVNGDYPNYGFADCYLTDGDVIRIRYTLALGRDIGGGSSLGKGDDGNWEKEW
;
A
#
# COMPACT_ATOMS: atom_id res chain seq x y z
N MET A 1 53.05 -35.50 -25.74
CA MET A 1 52.95 -34.41 -26.75
C MET A 1 51.62 -33.72 -26.54
N PHE A 2 51.50 -32.41 -26.78
CA PHE A 2 50.36 -31.55 -26.36
C PHE A 2 50.22 -31.41 -24.81
N HIS A 3 49.76 -30.28 -24.24
CA HIS A 3 49.59 -28.95 -24.85
C HIS A 3 50.00 -27.83 -23.88
N LYS A 4 51.00 -27.02 -24.23
CA LYS A 4 51.12 -25.65 -23.68
C LYS A 4 50.01 -24.80 -24.29
N LYS A 5 48.98 -24.46 -23.52
CA LYS A 5 47.97 -23.42 -23.87
C LYS A 5 47.31 -22.84 -22.61
N ASN A 6 46.82 -21.62 -22.72
CA ASN A 6 45.95 -20.85 -21.81
C ASN A 6 46.57 -19.90 -20.76
N TRP A 7 47.82 -20.05 -20.27
CA TRP A 7 48.40 -19.03 -19.36
C TRP A 7 48.49 -17.63 -19.99
N LYS A 8 48.82 -17.52 -21.29
CA LYS A 8 48.77 -16.23 -22.02
C LYS A 8 47.36 -15.66 -22.15
N SER A 9 46.31 -16.50 -22.16
CA SER A 9 44.93 -16.02 -22.18
C SER A 9 44.54 -15.48 -20.81
N LEU A 10 44.85 -16.22 -19.73
CA LEU A 10 44.51 -15.81 -18.36
C LEU A 10 45.16 -14.47 -18.01
N ILE A 11 46.42 -14.26 -18.41
CA ILE A 11 47.15 -12.99 -18.20
C ILE A 11 46.55 -11.86 -19.06
N LEU A 12 46.20 -12.09 -20.33
CA LEU A 12 45.53 -11.07 -21.13
C LEU A 12 44.16 -10.69 -20.54
N THR A 13 43.35 -11.67 -20.13
CA THR A 13 42.03 -11.40 -19.52
C THR A 13 42.17 -10.65 -18.18
N LEU A 14 43.16 -10.99 -17.34
CA LEU A 14 43.45 -10.19 -16.15
C LEU A 14 43.86 -8.75 -16.51
N CYS A 15 44.79 -8.55 -17.45
CA CYS A 15 45.19 -7.21 -17.86
C CYS A 15 44.04 -6.39 -18.46
N CYS A 16 43.20 -6.99 -19.32
CA CYS A 16 42.04 -6.31 -19.92
C CYS A 16 40.94 -5.95 -18.92
N ILE A 17 40.93 -6.54 -17.72
CA ILE A 17 40.01 -6.17 -16.63
C ILE A 17 40.69 -5.20 -15.65
N LEU A 18 41.95 -5.44 -15.28
CA LEU A 18 42.67 -4.65 -14.28
C LEU A 18 43.15 -3.29 -14.81
N ILE A 19 43.46 -3.14 -16.11
CA ILE A 19 43.86 -1.85 -16.69
C ILE A 19 42.70 -0.82 -16.67
N PRO A 20 41.46 -1.14 -17.12
CA PRO A 20 40.35 -0.20 -16.95
C PRO A 20 39.96 -0.01 -15.48
N LEU A 21 40.07 -1.03 -14.61
CA LEU A 21 39.83 -0.84 -13.17
C LEU A 21 40.84 0.14 -12.55
N ALA A 22 42.12 0.02 -12.87
CA ALA A 22 43.17 0.91 -12.40
C ALA A 22 43.00 2.34 -12.94
N LEU A 23 42.55 2.50 -14.19
CA LEU A 23 42.26 3.81 -14.75
C LEU A 23 41.02 4.46 -14.10
N ILE A 24 39.97 3.70 -13.82
CA ILE A 24 38.78 4.18 -13.09
C ILE A 24 39.17 4.57 -11.65
N LEU A 25 39.96 3.76 -10.96
CA LEU A 25 40.49 4.11 -9.63
C LEU A 25 41.39 5.36 -9.67
N SER A 26 42.25 5.52 -10.68
CA SER A 26 43.05 6.74 -10.85
C SER A 26 42.21 7.99 -11.16
N GLY A 27 41.04 7.82 -11.81
CA GLY A 27 40.08 8.90 -12.03
C GLY A 27 39.36 9.33 -10.75
N PHE A 28 39.00 8.39 -9.87
CA PHE A 28 38.35 8.70 -8.59
C PHE A 28 39.33 9.22 -7.51
N CYS A 29 40.61 8.83 -7.57
CA CYS A 29 41.65 9.35 -6.66
C CYS A 29 42.08 10.81 -6.92
N ILE A 30 41.48 11.50 -7.91
CA ILE A 30 41.70 12.94 -8.16
C ILE A 30 40.50 13.80 -7.69
N ILE A 31 39.35 13.21 -7.37
CA ILE A 31 38.16 13.93 -6.87
C ILE A 31 37.72 13.38 -5.49
N SER A 32 38.67 13.25 -4.55
CA SER A 32 38.37 12.82 -3.17
C SER A 32 39.37 13.33 -2.09
N HIS A 33 40.24 14.30 -2.41
CA HIS A 33 41.12 14.95 -1.42
C HIS A 33 41.16 16.48 -1.55
N GLN A 34 40.13 17.13 -1.02
CA GLN A 34 40.31 18.41 -0.32
C GLN A 34 40.05 18.18 1.17
N THR A 35 41.13 18.05 1.94
CA THR A 35 41.08 18.22 3.39
C THR A 35 40.60 19.63 3.69
N LYS A 36 39.52 19.78 4.47
CA LYS A 36 39.16 21.07 5.06
C LYS A 36 40.26 21.48 6.04
N GLN A 37 41.25 22.23 5.57
CA GLN A 37 42.10 23.00 6.47
C GLN A 37 41.24 24.02 7.19
N VAL A 38 41.44 24.13 8.50
CA VAL A 38 40.86 25.23 9.29
C VAL A 38 41.58 26.50 8.86
N ILE A 39 40.88 27.39 8.15
CA ILE A 39 41.41 28.70 7.79
C ILE A 39 41.39 29.55 9.07
N GLU A 40 42.58 29.89 9.59
CA GLU A 40 42.70 30.83 10.69
C GLU A 40 42.22 32.23 10.29
N ASN A 41 41.54 32.90 11.23
CA ASN A 41 40.89 34.20 11.04
C ASN A 41 41.88 35.31 10.61
N PRO A 42 41.84 35.80 9.35
CA PRO A 42 42.88 36.66 8.79
C PRO A 42 42.56 38.16 8.89
N ILE A 43 42.04 38.64 10.03
CA ILE A 43 41.88 40.09 10.29
C ILE A 43 42.70 40.52 11.52
N LYS A 44 44.00 40.72 11.27
CA LYS A 44 44.89 41.53 12.12
C LYS A 44 45.66 42.50 11.22
N GLY A 45 45.48 43.80 11.43
CA GLY A 45 46.36 44.83 10.86
C GLY A 45 45.75 45.80 9.84
N ILE A 46 44.62 46.44 10.16
CA ILE A 46 44.31 47.77 9.61
C ILE A 46 44.23 48.76 10.78
N ASN A 47 44.91 49.90 10.62
CA ASN A 47 45.08 50.93 11.65
C ASN A 47 43.93 51.96 11.58
N PRO A 48 43.27 52.33 12.70
CA PRO A 48 42.13 53.25 12.68
C PRO A 48 42.40 54.67 12.13
N ASN A 49 43.67 55.09 12.03
CA ASN A 49 44.03 56.48 11.70
C ASN A 49 44.65 56.66 10.31
N ARG A 50 43.80 56.86 9.28
CA ARG A 50 44.11 57.74 8.14
C ARG A 50 42.86 58.47 7.62
N ASN A 51 42.90 59.80 7.71
CA ASN A 51 42.06 60.70 6.90
C ASN A 51 42.53 60.73 5.43
N PHE A 52 41.88 61.58 4.62
CA PHE A 52 42.05 61.85 3.17
C PHE A 52 41.13 61.02 2.25
N VAL A 53 40.42 61.61 1.28
CA VAL A 53 40.06 63.04 1.05
C VAL A 53 38.81 63.10 0.16
N MET A 54 37.99 64.17 0.25
CA MET A 54 36.91 64.40 -0.72
C MET A 54 37.46 64.78 -2.10
N LEU A 55 36.95 64.16 -3.16
CA LEU A 55 37.02 64.73 -4.51
C LEU A 55 35.61 65.13 -4.96
N SER A 56 35.40 66.45 -5.06
CA SER A 56 34.11 67.05 -5.43
C SER A 56 34.23 67.85 -6.73
N ALA A 57 33.50 67.43 -7.77
CA ALA A 57 33.19 68.26 -8.93
C ALA A 57 31.89 67.72 -9.59
N GLY A 58 30.79 68.45 -9.66
CA GLY A 58 30.45 69.72 -8.98
C GLY A 58 29.50 70.58 -9.82
N GLU A 59 28.61 71.35 -9.18
CA GLU A 59 27.89 72.42 -9.87
C GLU A 59 27.56 73.61 -8.95
N ARG A 60 26.93 74.65 -9.49
CA ARG A 60 27.13 76.05 -9.05
C ARG A 60 26.00 76.57 -8.16
N GLY A 61 26.30 76.90 -6.89
CA GLY A 61 25.38 77.60 -5.97
C GLY A 61 26.15 78.54 -5.03
N LYS A 62 25.71 79.80 -4.90
CA LYS A 62 26.44 80.87 -4.18
C LYS A 62 26.39 80.71 -2.65
N LEU A 63 27.43 81.23 -1.99
CA LEU A 63 27.55 81.34 -0.53
C LEU A 63 26.50 82.28 0.07
N GLN A 64 26.10 82.01 1.33
CA GLN A 64 26.49 82.91 2.44
C GLN A 64 26.50 82.16 3.78
N ILE A 65 27.18 82.74 4.78
CA ILE A 65 27.51 82.14 6.08
C ILE A 65 27.08 83.09 7.19
N PHE A 66 26.51 82.58 8.29
CA PHE A 66 26.59 83.23 9.61
C PHE A 66 26.74 82.19 10.73
N GLY A 67 27.30 82.63 11.87
CA GLY A 67 27.82 81.77 12.94
C GLY A 67 26.88 81.52 14.15
N PRO A 68 27.39 80.88 15.21
CA PRO A 68 26.56 80.20 16.22
C PRO A 68 26.42 80.92 17.58
N SER A 69 25.40 80.50 18.34
CA SER A 69 25.19 80.76 19.78
C SER A 69 24.05 79.85 20.30
N HIS A 70 23.82 79.61 21.59
CA HIS A 70 24.72 79.22 22.69
C HIS A 70 23.84 78.79 23.89
N SER A 71 24.15 77.67 24.57
CA SER A 71 23.66 77.34 25.93
C SER A 71 22.13 77.09 26.09
N SER A 72 21.56 76.60 27.21
CA SER A 72 22.10 76.22 28.53
C SER A 72 21.29 75.08 29.20
N SER A 73 21.87 74.46 30.24
CA SER A 73 21.21 73.65 31.30
C SER A 73 21.41 74.40 32.65
N PRO A 74 21.04 73.93 33.89
CA PRO A 74 20.61 72.59 34.33
C PRO A 74 19.59 72.52 35.53
N GLN A 75 19.48 71.34 36.18
CA GLN A 75 19.10 71.11 37.61
C GLN A 75 17.60 71.32 38.05
N HIS A 76 17.08 70.84 39.20
CA HIS A 76 17.64 70.08 40.35
C HIS A 76 16.61 69.11 41.04
N THR A 77 17.13 68.09 41.74
CA THR A 77 16.58 67.09 42.72
C THR A 77 15.35 67.38 43.62
N ASN A 78 14.54 66.35 44.01
CA ASN A 78 14.46 65.75 45.39
C ASN A 78 13.28 64.77 45.69
N THR A 79 13.39 64.04 46.82
CA THR A 79 12.48 63.05 47.48
C THR A 79 12.28 63.43 48.98
N PRO A 80 11.66 62.68 49.95
CA PRO A 80 10.72 61.52 49.93
C PRO A 80 9.55 61.57 51.01
N ASN A 81 8.77 60.46 51.14
CA ASN A 81 8.51 59.68 52.40
C ASN A 81 7.10 59.57 53.08
N HIS A 82 6.94 58.43 53.81
CA HIS A 82 6.13 58.10 55.01
C HIS A 82 4.67 57.50 55.02
N ASN A 83 4.58 56.31 55.65
CA ASN A 83 3.62 55.84 56.70
C ASN A 83 2.12 55.56 56.42
N ILE A 84 1.37 54.77 57.24
CA ILE A 84 1.61 53.49 57.99
C ILE A 84 0.25 52.95 58.59
N GLN A 85 0.19 51.67 59.00
CA GLN A 85 -0.83 51.03 59.88
C GLN A 85 -2.30 50.82 59.37
N ASN A 86 -3.18 50.13 60.11
CA ASN A 86 -3.29 48.67 60.41
C ASN A 86 -4.56 48.37 61.27
N SER A 87 -5.17 47.18 61.18
CA SER A 87 -6.17 46.51 62.07
C SER A 87 -7.25 45.76 61.25
N ASP A 88 -7.98 44.73 61.69
CA ASP A 88 -7.83 43.60 62.63
C ASP A 88 -9.25 43.02 62.84
N LYS A 89 -9.49 41.72 62.57
CA LYS A 89 -10.17 40.73 63.46
C LYS A 89 -10.58 39.39 62.80
N HIS A 90 -10.61 38.35 63.63
CA HIS A 90 -11.16 36.99 63.40
C HIS A 90 -12.70 37.01 63.14
N SER A 91 -13.40 35.95 62.70
CA SER A 91 -13.27 34.50 63.00
C SER A 91 -14.05 33.57 62.04
N ASP A 92 -13.81 32.26 62.11
CA ASP A 92 -14.43 31.20 61.29
C ASP A 92 -15.89 30.84 61.64
N LYS A 93 -16.73 30.47 60.65
CA LYS A 93 -17.15 29.06 60.41
C LYS A 93 -18.19 28.81 59.29
N ILE A 94 -18.06 27.62 58.71
CA ILE A 94 -18.81 26.94 57.63
C ILE A 94 -20.28 26.63 57.96
N SER A 95 -21.19 26.77 56.98
CA SER A 95 -22.36 25.90 56.63
C SER A 95 -23.21 26.57 55.52
N VAL A 96 -23.91 25.99 54.53
CA VAL A 96 -24.22 24.65 53.94
C VAL A 96 -25.70 24.70 53.50
N SER A 97 -26.07 24.12 52.34
CA SER A 97 -27.45 24.00 51.78
C SER A 97 -28.10 25.29 51.20
N GLN A 98 -29.07 25.27 50.26
CA GLN A 98 -29.76 24.15 49.56
C GLN A 98 -30.05 24.44 48.04
N LYS A 99 -31.13 23.90 47.43
CA LYS A 99 -31.19 23.53 45.99
C LYS A 99 -32.47 23.99 45.24
N LYS A 100 -32.34 24.27 43.92
CA LYS A 100 -33.42 24.43 42.87
C LYS A 100 -34.37 25.64 43.03
N GLU A 101 -34.98 26.28 42.01
CA GLU A 101 -34.89 26.36 40.51
C GLU A 101 -35.76 27.58 40.05
N THR A 102 -36.02 28.00 38.79
CA THR A 102 -35.84 27.47 37.40
C THR A 102 -35.83 28.63 36.39
N ASN A 103 -35.29 28.44 35.17
CA ASN A 103 -35.54 29.19 33.90
C ASN A 103 -35.23 30.71 33.87
N SER A 104 -34.50 31.26 32.87
CA SER A 104 -34.76 31.13 31.43
C SER A 104 -33.57 31.63 30.55
N ALA A 105 -33.79 31.74 29.22
CA ALA A 105 -32.89 32.24 28.17
C ALA A 105 -31.81 31.28 27.61
N ALA A 106 -31.32 31.62 26.41
CA ALA A 106 -30.51 30.80 25.48
C ALA A 106 -29.61 31.73 24.62
N PRO A 107 -28.79 31.26 23.65
CA PRO A 107 -28.42 29.89 23.30
C PRO A 107 -26.89 29.62 23.29
N SER A 108 -26.49 28.35 23.12
CA SER A 108 -25.09 27.92 22.99
C SER A 108 -24.67 27.69 21.52
N ALA A 109 -23.40 27.94 21.18
CA ALA A 109 -22.84 27.61 19.87
C ALA A 109 -21.31 27.30 19.90
N THR A 110 -20.92 26.26 20.63
CA THR A 110 -19.64 25.55 20.38
C THR A 110 -19.84 24.48 19.32
N PHE A 111 -18.90 24.27 18.39
CA PHE A 111 -18.55 22.91 17.92
C PHE A 111 -17.18 22.83 17.24
N SER A 112 -16.60 21.62 17.25
CA SER A 112 -15.26 21.26 16.78
C SER A 112 -15.23 20.83 15.29
N PRO A 113 -14.06 20.85 14.62
CA PRO A 113 -13.94 20.47 13.22
C PRO A 113 -13.61 18.98 12.99
N THR A 114 -14.27 18.33 12.02
CA THR A 114 -13.82 17.09 11.33
C THR A 114 -14.67 16.86 10.05
N PRO A 115 -14.32 15.92 9.14
CA PRO A 115 -13.73 16.24 7.84
C PRO A 115 -14.69 16.21 6.63
N PHE A 116 -14.19 16.61 5.46
CA PHE A 116 -14.96 16.66 4.21
C PHE A 116 -15.16 15.30 3.52
N THR A 117 -16.42 14.97 3.21
CA THR A 117 -16.80 13.91 2.26
C THR A 117 -17.92 14.42 1.35
N LYS A 118 -17.92 14.04 0.06
CA LYS A 118 -18.88 14.55 -0.94
C LYS A 118 -20.28 13.91 -0.80
N VAL A 119 -21.32 14.72 -1.04
CA VAL A 119 -22.74 14.34 -0.92
C VAL A 119 -23.37 14.03 -2.29
N PRO A 120 -24.17 12.96 -2.43
CA PRO A 120 -24.96 12.68 -3.64
C PRO A 120 -26.36 13.32 -3.59
N THR A 121 -26.99 13.50 -4.75
CA THR A 121 -28.39 13.97 -4.86
C THR A 121 -29.25 12.98 -5.66
N THR A 122 -30.52 12.82 -5.27
CA THR A 122 -31.48 11.93 -5.96
C THR A 122 -32.88 12.54 -6.01
N LYS A 123 -33.58 12.38 -7.14
CA LYS A 123 -35.04 12.45 -7.23
C LYS A 123 -35.56 11.36 -8.17
N LYS A 124 -36.59 10.65 -7.71
CA LYS A 124 -37.53 9.81 -8.49
C LYS A 124 -38.59 10.74 -9.12
N GLN A 125 -39.43 10.38 -10.10
CA GLN A 125 -39.70 9.15 -10.86
C GLN A 125 -40.56 9.53 -12.08
N GLN A 126 -40.52 8.80 -13.21
CA GLN A 126 -41.70 8.24 -13.93
C GLN A 126 -41.27 7.53 -15.24
N LYS A 127 -42.26 6.94 -15.94
CA LYS A 127 -42.10 5.93 -17.01
C LYS A 127 -43.21 6.10 -18.07
N LEU A 128 -42.84 6.25 -19.34
CA LEU A 128 -43.67 5.86 -20.51
C LEU A 128 -42.77 5.64 -21.75
N ALA A 129 -43.32 5.36 -22.93
CA ALA A 129 -42.64 4.55 -23.96
C ALA A 129 -42.73 5.07 -25.42
N SER A 130 -42.18 4.25 -26.33
CA SER A 130 -42.47 4.09 -27.79
C SER A 130 -41.96 5.09 -28.85
N THR A 131 -41.23 4.53 -29.84
CA THR A 131 -41.24 4.80 -31.32
C THR A 131 -40.75 6.18 -31.85
N THR A 132 -40.11 6.35 -33.03
CA THR A 132 -39.65 5.47 -34.15
C THR A 132 -38.68 6.21 -35.11
N ASN A 133 -37.73 5.48 -35.74
CA ASN A 133 -37.07 5.70 -37.08
C ASN A 133 -36.33 7.06 -37.35
N THR A 134 -35.39 7.23 -38.31
CA THR A 134 -35.21 6.63 -39.66
C THR A 134 -33.73 6.65 -40.16
N THR A 135 -33.44 5.89 -41.24
CA THR A 135 -32.22 5.63 -42.07
C THR A 135 -31.52 6.88 -42.71
N ALA A 136 -30.36 6.86 -43.44
CA ALA A 136 -29.68 5.84 -44.29
C ALA A 136 -28.12 6.01 -44.53
N LEU A 137 -27.57 5.18 -45.45
CA LEU A 137 -26.16 4.92 -45.92
C LEU A 137 -25.67 5.90 -47.07
N PRO A 138 -24.53 5.76 -47.87
CA PRO A 138 -23.77 4.53 -48.32
C PRO A 138 -22.22 4.56 -48.73
N SER A 139 -21.68 3.37 -49.09
CA SER A 139 -20.61 3.06 -50.12
C SER A 139 -19.08 3.32 -49.88
N SER A 140 -18.16 2.90 -50.80
CA SER A 140 -17.50 1.55 -50.91
C SER A 140 -16.42 1.37 -52.04
N MET A 141 -15.41 0.48 -51.84
CA MET A 141 -14.48 -0.20 -52.85
C MET A 141 -13.36 0.65 -53.53
N PRO A 142 -12.29 0.11 -54.22
CA PRO A 142 -12.06 -1.19 -54.95
C PRO A 142 -10.69 -1.92 -54.64
N SER A 143 -9.91 -2.55 -55.57
CA SER A 143 -10.00 -3.93 -56.16
C SER A 143 -8.64 -4.41 -56.81
N GLN A 144 -8.55 -5.67 -57.33
CA GLN A 144 -7.61 -6.28 -58.35
C GLN A 144 -6.62 -7.43 -57.94
N THR A 145 -6.12 -8.20 -58.95
CA THR A 145 -5.51 -9.57 -58.89
C THR A 145 -4.44 -9.82 -60.03
N PRO A 146 -4.24 -11.03 -60.62
CA PRO A 146 -3.32 -12.16 -60.29
C PRO A 146 -2.17 -12.38 -61.33
N PRO A 147 -1.45 -13.54 -61.40
CA PRO A 147 -1.84 -14.63 -62.36
C PRO A 147 -1.36 -16.11 -62.13
N ASP A 148 -2.12 -17.10 -62.69
CA ASP A 148 -1.75 -18.34 -63.46
C ASP A 148 -0.56 -19.29 -63.10
N LYS A 149 -0.48 -20.60 -63.50
CA LYS A 149 -1.30 -21.59 -64.31
C LYS A 149 -0.84 -23.04 -63.96
N GLN A 150 -1.29 -24.19 -64.49
CA GLN A 150 -2.29 -24.63 -65.51
C GLN A 150 -3.07 -25.86 -64.94
N THR A 151 -3.49 -27.00 -65.53
CA THR A 151 -3.52 -27.73 -66.84
C THR A 151 -4.72 -28.71 -66.76
N ASN A 152 -5.65 -28.85 -67.72
CA ASN A 152 -5.64 -29.44 -69.08
C ASN A 152 -5.76 -30.99 -69.11
N HIS A 153 -6.57 -31.64 -69.99
CA HIS A 153 -7.22 -31.17 -71.24
C HIS A 153 -8.61 -31.81 -71.52
N ASP A 154 -9.43 -31.08 -72.30
CA ASP A 154 -10.32 -31.53 -73.40
C ASP A 154 -11.83 -31.94 -73.31
N LEU A 155 -12.58 -31.27 -74.22
CA LEU A 155 -13.78 -31.65 -75.00
C LEU A 155 -15.21 -31.60 -74.40
N ILE A 156 -16.23 -31.77 -75.26
CA ILE A 156 -17.44 -30.91 -75.34
C ILE A 156 -18.79 -31.68 -75.48
N ALA A 157 -19.84 -31.13 -74.83
CA ALA A 157 -21.30 -31.34 -75.03
C ALA A 157 -21.93 -32.71 -74.65
N PRO A 158 -23.27 -32.82 -74.55
CA PRO A 158 -24.20 -31.98 -73.79
C PRO A 158 -25.03 -32.78 -72.74
N SER A 159 -25.82 -32.09 -71.91
CA SER A 159 -26.40 -32.60 -70.66
C SER A 159 -27.49 -33.69 -70.77
N PRO A 160 -27.44 -34.72 -69.89
CA PRO A 160 -28.60 -35.33 -69.25
C PRO A 160 -28.75 -34.90 -67.78
N VAL A 161 -29.90 -35.21 -67.16
CA VAL A 161 -30.26 -34.81 -65.79
C VAL A 161 -29.46 -35.59 -64.72
N PRO A 162 -28.77 -34.93 -63.77
CA PRO A 162 -28.16 -35.59 -62.61
C PRO A 162 -29.21 -36.08 -61.60
N SER A 163 -29.02 -37.28 -61.07
CA SER A 163 -29.88 -37.90 -60.06
C SER A 163 -29.62 -37.35 -58.64
N ILE A 164 -30.69 -37.21 -57.85
CA ILE A 164 -30.60 -36.84 -56.43
C ILE A 164 -30.24 -38.10 -55.62
N GLN A 165 -29.04 -38.14 -55.06
CA GLN A 165 -28.75 -39.01 -53.91
C GLN A 165 -29.05 -38.24 -52.61
N PRO A 166 -29.80 -38.82 -51.64
CA PRO A 166 -29.97 -38.22 -50.32
C PRO A 166 -28.65 -38.18 -49.53
N SER A 167 -28.32 -37.03 -48.93
CA SER A 167 -27.14 -36.87 -48.09
C SER A 167 -27.40 -37.34 -46.64
N SER A 168 -26.53 -38.19 -46.12
CA SER A 168 -26.56 -38.64 -44.73
C SER A 168 -25.76 -37.70 -43.82
N THR A 169 -26.42 -36.70 -43.24
CA THR A 169 -25.85 -35.80 -42.23
C THR A 169 -26.43 -36.11 -40.84
N PRO A 170 -25.61 -36.41 -39.81
CA PRO A 170 -26.14 -36.67 -38.46
C PRO A 170 -26.79 -35.43 -37.84
N THR A 171 -27.96 -35.59 -37.22
CA THR A 171 -28.60 -34.54 -36.41
C THR A 171 -27.88 -34.39 -35.06
N PRO A 172 -27.75 -33.16 -34.52
CA PRO A 172 -27.09 -32.93 -33.24
C PRO A 172 -27.91 -33.51 -32.08
N TYR A 173 -27.23 -34.12 -31.10
CA TYR A 173 -27.85 -34.71 -29.91
C TYR A 173 -28.43 -33.61 -29.01
N VAL A 174 -29.75 -33.51 -28.94
CA VAL A 174 -30.45 -32.62 -28.01
C VAL A 174 -30.69 -33.34 -26.68
N GLU A 175 -30.06 -32.85 -25.63
CA GLU A 175 -30.18 -33.39 -24.27
C GLU A 175 -31.64 -33.28 -23.76
N ASN A 176 -32.30 -34.42 -23.51
CA ASN A 176 -33.69 -34.45 -23.04
C ASN A 176 -33.78 -34.02 -21.56
N LYS A 177 -34.23 -32.79 -21.32
CA LYS A 177 -34.40 -32.17 -19.99
C LYS A 177 -35.84 -32.22 -19.47
N TYR A 178 -36.70 -33.04 -20.07
CA TYR A 178 -38.14 -33.04 -19.80
C TYR A 178 -38.63 -34.33 -19.10
N PHE A 179 -38.15 -35.49 -19.54
CA PHE A 179 -38.44 -36.77 -18.90
C PHE A 179 -37.27 -37.77 -18.99
N THR A 180 -37.31 -38.79 -18.14
CA THR A 180 -36.46 -39.97 -18.20
C THR A 180 -37.30 -41.25 -18.08
N THR A 181 -36.66 -42.42 -18.14
CA THR A 181 -37.31 -43.73 -18.09
C THR A 181 -36.41 -44.75 -17.40
N THR A 182 -36.96 -45.91 -17.03
CA THR A 182 -36.16 -47.07 -16.60
C THR A 182 -35.61 -47.93 -17.74
N ILE A 183 -35.88 -47.59 -19.01
CA ILE A 183 -35.37 -48.30 -20.20
C ILE A 183 -33.85 -48.12 -20.34
N LYS A 184 -33.09 -49.22 -20.49
CA LYS A 184 -31.69 -49.18 -20.94
C LYS A 184 -31.67 -49.27 -22.47
N ASP A 185 -31.13 -48.26 -23.15
CA ASP A 185 -31.05 -48.27 -24.62
C ASP A 185 -30.04 -49.34 -25.10
N TYR A 186 -30.39 -50.06 -26.16
CA TYR A 186 -29.68 -51.23 -26.71
C TYR A 186 -29.56 -52.45 -25.78
N GLU A 187 -30.41 -52.59 -24.75
CA GLU A 187 -30.42 -53.81 -23.94
C GLU A 187 -31.03 -55.02 -24.67
N THR A 188 -30.62 -56.22 -24.24
CA THR A 188 -31.21 -57.50 -24.66
C THR A 188 -32.02 -58.08 -23.51
N VAL A 189 -33.20 -58.64 -23.80
CA VAL A 189 -34.12 -59.21 -22.80
C VAL A 189 -34.62 -60.60 -23.21
N SER A 190 -34.89 -61.47 -22.24
CA SER A 190 -35.39 -62.84 -22.47
C SER A 190 -36.91 -62.97 -22.35
N THR A 191 -37.65 -61.88 -22.47
CA THR A 191 -39.13 -61.85 -22.42
C THR A 191 -39.70 -60.90 -23.46
N LYS A 192 -40.85 -61.28 -24.05
CA LYS A 192 -41.63 -60.39 -24.94
C LYS A 192 -42.43 -59.35 -24.18
N GLN A 193 -42.82 -59.63 -22.93
CA GLN A 193 -43.32 -58.61 -22.02
C GLN A 193 -42.13 -57.79 -21.50
N TYR A 194 -42.22 -56.47 -21.62
CA TYR A 194 -41.19 -55.53 -21.21
C TYR A 194 -41.83 -54.39 -20.40
N ASN A 195 -41.29 -54.09 -19.22
CA ASN A 195 -41.88 -53.16 -18.25
C ASN A 195 -40.97 -51.95 -18.05
N PHE A 196 -41.54 -50.75 -18.09
CA PHE A 196 -40.81 -49.51 -17.80
C PHE A 196 -41.69 -48.37 -17.29
N HIS A 197 -41.09 -47.51 -16.47
CA HIS A 197 -41.71 -46.28 -15.98
C HIS A 197 -41.28 -45.08 -16.83
N ILE A 198 -42.15 -44.07 -16.94
CA ILE A 198 -41.86 -42.77 -17.55
C ILE A 198 -41.88 -41.72 -16.45
N ILE A 199 -40.73 -41.12 -16.15
CA ILE A 199 -40.53 -40.21 -15.01
C ILE A 199 -40.35 -38.79 -15.53
N GLN A 200 -41.32 -37.92 -15.23
CA GLN A 200 -41.25 -36.50 -15.56
C GLN A 200 -40.24 -35.77 -14.67
N TYR A 201 -39.37 -34.95 -15.24
CA TYR A 201 -38.50 -34.07 -14.43
C TYR A 201 -39.31 -32.91 -13.85
N LYS A 202 -38.91 -32.42 -12.68
CA LYS A 202 -39.61 -31.31 -12.01
C LYS A 202 -39.40 -30.00 -12.76
N ASN A 203 -40.45 -29.57 -13.47
CA ASN A 203 -40.54 -28.32 -14.20
C ASN A 203 -41.94 -27.69 -14.01
N ASN A 204 -42.18 -26.52 -14.59
CA ASN A 204 -43.46 -25.81 -14.51
C ASN A 204 -44.36 -26.05 -15.74
N LEU A 205 -44.29 -27.22 -16.38
CA LEU A 205 -45.04 -27.53 -17.60
C LEU A 205 -46.20 -28.49 -17.31
N ASN A 206 -47.31 -28.32 -18.04
CA ASN A 206 -48.44 -29.25 -17.98
C ASN A 206 -48.23 -30.36 -19.02
N VAL A 207 -48.15 -31.63 -18.60
CA VAL A 207 -48.21 -32.76 -19.53
C VAL A 207 -49.64 -32.88 -20.08
N LYS A 208 -49.80 -32.81 -21.40
CA LYS A 208 -51.10 -32.93 -22.09
C LYS A 208 -51.35 -34.30 -22.69
N ASN A 209 -50.30 -34.95 -23.19
CA ASN A 209 -50.38 -36.29 -23.76
C ASN A 209 -49.04 -37.02 -23.56
N THR A 210 -49.10 -38.35 -23.46
CA THR A 210 -47.92 -39.24 -23.46
C THR A 210 -48.25 -40.44 -24.32
N GLU A 211 -47.51 -40.58 -25.42
CA GLU A 211 -47.72 -41.60 -26.45
C GLU A 211 -46.50 -42.54 -26.45
N VAL A 212 -46.78 -43.85 -26.40
CA VAL A 212 -45.76 -44.90 -26.51
C VAL A 212 -45.98 -45.62 -27.83
N PHE A 213 -44.93 -45.83 -28.60
CA PHE A 213 -44.95 -46.57 -29.86
C PHE A 213 -43.96 -47.74 -29.77
N VAL A 214 -44.41 -48.94 -30.11
CA VAL A 214 -43.56 -50.13 -30.31
C VAL A 214 -43.52 -50.44 -31.79
N ASN A 215 -42.33 -50.51 -32.38
CA ASN A 215 -42.14 -50.79 -33.82
C ASN A 215 -43.07 -49.93 -34.69
N GLN A 216 -43.02 -48.61 -34.44
CA GLN A 216 -43.86 -47.55 -35.05
C GLN A 216 -45.38 -47.64 -34.76
N THR A 217 -45.86 -48.68 -34.07
CA THR A 217 -47.28 -48.88 -33.75
C THR A 217 -47.61 -48.29 -32.37
N ILE A 218 -48.66 -47.46 -32.28
CA ILE A 218 -49.06 -46.82 -31.02
C ILE A 218 -49.67 -47.81 -30.02
N VAL A 219 -49.15 -47.81 -28.79
CA VAL A 219 -49.65 -48.58 -27.65
C VAL A 219 -50.87 -47.86 -27.07
N LYS A 220 -52.06 -48.36 -27.38
CA LYS A 220 -53.32 -47.85 -26.80
C LYS A 220 -53.37 -48.21 -25.32
N GLN A 221 -53.60 -47.22 -24.46
CA GLN A 221 -53.67 -47.39 -23.00
C GLN A 221 -52.41 -48.04 -22.42
N PHE A 222 -51.28 -47.35 -22.51
CA PHE A 222 -50.02 -47.77 -21.87
C PHE A 222 -50.17 -47.84 -20.34
N HIS A 223 -49.91 -49.01 -19.78
CA HIS A 223 -49.94 -49.31 -18.34
C HIS A 223 -48.59 -49.89 -17.89
N GLU A 224 -47.50 -49.17 -18.19
CA GLU A 224 -46.10 -49.51 -17.84
C GLU A 224 -45.51 -50.78 -18.52
N THR A 225 -46.34 -51.71 -18.99
CA THR A 225 -45.94 -52.85 -19.82
C THR A 225 -46.15 -52.58 -21.31
N VAL A 226 -45.24 -53.10 -22.15
CA VAL A 226 -45.42 -53.29 -23.60
C VAL A 226 -45.13 -54.73 -24.03
N LEU A 227 -45.62 -55.12 -25.22
CA LEU A 227 -45.33 -56.40 -25.86
C LEU A 227 -44.42 -56.20 -27.06
N LEU A 228 -43.25 -56.84 -27.03
CA LEU A 228 -42.20 -56.81 -28.04
C LEU A 228 -42.24 -58.06 -28.93
N GLN A 229 -41.62 -57.97 -30.10
CA GLN A 229 -41.42 -59.06 -31.07
C GLN A 229 -40.04 -59.71 -30.88
N GLU A 230 -39.79 -60.87 -31.50
CA GLU A 230 -38.46 -61.50 -31.49
C GLU A 230 -37.44 -60.65 -32.26
N GLY A 231 -36.20 -60.55 -31.76
CA GLY A 231 -35.16 -59.73 -32.37
C GLY A 231 -35.27 -58.25 -32.01
N GLU A 232 -34.87 -57.37 -32.92
CA GLU A 232 -34.76 -55.93 -32.68
C GLU A 232 -36.13 -55.24 -32.62
N ASN A 233 -36.34 -54.44 -31.57
CA ASN A 233 -37.53 -53.61 -31.39
C ASN A 233 -37.14 -52.15 -31.15
N THR A 234 -38.06 -51.24 -31.44
CA THR A 234 -37.96 -49.82 -31.09
C THR A 234 -39.12 -49.40 -30.19
N ILE A 235 -38.79 -48.76 -29.05
CA ILE A 235 -39.76 -48.11 -28.16
C ILE A 235 -39.56 -46.60 -28.28
N LYS A 236 -40.45 -45.90 -28.97
CA LYS A 236 -40.48 -44.43 -28.99
C LYS A 236 -41.49 -43.92 -27.98
N ILE A 237 -41.05 -43.00 -27.12
CA ILE A 237 -41.91 -42.26 -26.18
C ILE A 237 -41.99 -40.82 -26.66
N GLN A 238 -43.19 -40.26 -26.72
CA GLN A 238 -43.47 -38.89 -27.16
C GLN A 238 -44.39 -38.21 -26.15
N VAL A 239 -43.96 -37.09 -25.60
CA VAL A 239 -44.69 -36.33 -24.57
C VAL A 239 -45.01 -34.95 -25.12
N THR A 240 -46.30 -34.57 -25.10
CA THR A 240 -46.75 -33.21 -25.42
C THR A 240 -46.87 -32.41 -24.14
N TYR A 241 -46.14 -31.30 -24.07
CA TYR A 241 -46.19 -30.33 -22.97
C TYR A 241 -46.95 -29.07 -23.40
N GLU A 242 -47.65 -28.46 -22.46
CA GLU A 242 -48.13 -27.07 -22.53
C GLU A 242 -47.30 -26.21 -21.59
N ASN A 243 -46.89 -25.03 -22.06
CA ASN A 243 -46.33 -23.99 -21.20
C ASN A 243 -47.47 -23.15 -20.56
N PRO A 244 -47.66 -23.15 -19.23
CA PRO A 244 -48.76 -22.44 -18.59
C PRO A 244 -48.70 -20.90 -18.69
N SER A 245 -47.56 -20.30 -19.10
CA SER A 245 -47.46 -18.84 -19.23
C SER A 245 -48.04 -18.27 -20.52
N ASP A 246 -48.19 -19.09 -21.57
CA ASP A 246 -48.63 -18.66 -22.91
C ASP A 246 -49.55 -19.67 -23.63
N GLY A 247 -49.76 -20.87 -23.07
CA GLY A 247 -50.59 -21.92 -23.67
C GLY A 247 -49.95 -22.62 -24.87
N SER A 248 -48.67 -22.36 -25.18
CA SER A 248 -47.99 -22.99 -26.31
C SER A 248 -47.78 -24.49 -26.07
N LEU A 249 -47.98 -25.28 -27.12
CA LEU A 249 -47.78 -26.73 -27.12
C LEU A 249 -46.48 -27.10 -27.84
N PHE A 250 -45.71 -28.01 -27.28
CA PHE A 250 -44.54 -28.61 -27.94
C PHE A 250 -44.40 -30.10 -27.58
N GLN A 251 -43.69 -30.83 -28.44
CA GLN A 251 -43.46 -32.27 -28.25
C GLN A 251 -41.99 -32.57 -28.05
N ILE A 252 -41.69 -33.46 -27.10
CA ILE A 252 -40.38 -34.05 -26.88
C ILE A 252 -40.51 -35.55 -27.09
N SER A 253 -39.57 -36.17 -27.79
CA SER A 253 -39.57 -37.63 -27.94
C SER A 253 -38.18 -38.22 -27.80
N LYS A 254 -38.13 -39.47 -27.34
CA LYS A 254 -36.92 -40.29 -27.26
C LYS A 254 -37.25 -41.71 -27.72
N THR A 255 -36.38 -42.28 -28.55
CA THR A 255 -36.47 -43.66 -29.02
C THR A 255 -35.41 -44.49 -28.31
N TYR A 256 -35.77 -45.73 -28.00
CA TYR A 256 -34.92 -46.75 -27.43
C TYR A 256 -34.97 -48.00 -28.30
N HIS A 257 -33.89 -48.77 -28.31
CA HIS A 257 -33.74 -50.02 -29.06
C HIS A 257 -33.65 -51.18 -28.06
N ILE A 258 -34.47 -52.22 -28.23
CA ILE A 258 -34.53 -53.35 -27.30
C ILE A 258 -34.54 -54.65 -28.11
N LYS A 259 -33.57 -55.53 -27.87
CA LYS A 259 -33.52 -56.84 -28.51
C LYS A 259 -34.21 -57.88 -27.64
N VAL A 260 -35.23 -58.55 -28.14
CA VAL A 260 -35.75 -59.77 -27.50
C VAL A 260 -34.96 -60.98 -28.03
N GLN A 261 -34.53 -61.85 -27.13
CA GLN A 261 -33.82 -63.08 -27.45
C GLN A 261 -34.36 -64.23 -26.60
N LEU A 262 -35.10 -65.15 -27.24
CA LEU A 262 -35.66 -66.35 -26.62
C LEU A 262 -34.94 -67.66 -27.02
N ASP A 263 -33.98 -67.58 -27.94
CA ASP A 263 -33.25 -68.74 -28.45
C ASP A 263 -32.02 -69.12 -27.60
N ALA A 264 -31.47 -68.20 -26.80
CA ALA A 264 -30.37 -68.47 -25.86
C ALA A 264 -30.41 -67.56 -24.61
N PRO A 265 -29.81 -67.97 -23.48
CA PRO A 265 -29.78 -67.19 -22.24
C PRO A 265 -29.33 -65.73 -22.40
N VAL A 266 -29.98 -64.82 -21.68
CA VAL A 266 -29.66 -63.40 -21.70
C VAL A 266 -28.99 -63.00 -20.39
N ILE A 267 -27.78 -62.45 -20.48
CA ILE A 267 -27.03 -61.94 -19.33
C ILE A 267 -27.28 -60.43 -19.19
N ASP A 268 -27.89 -60.02 -18.07
CA ASP A 268 -27.95 -58.62 -17.62
C ASP A 268 -26.84 -58.38 -16.59
N THR A 269 -26.22 -57.20 -16.60
CA THR A 269 -25.13 -56.86 -15.68
C THR A 269 -24.90 -55.35 -15.61
N THR A 270 -24.36 -54.89 -14.48
CA THR A 270 -23.87 -53.52 -14.31
C THR A 270 -22.46 -53.29 -14.89
N LEU A 271 -21.83 -54.31 -15.50
CA LEU A 271 -20.56 -54.14 -16.21
C LEU A 271 -20.76 -53.40 -17.54
N VAL A 272 -19.91 -52.39 -17.77
CA VAL A 272 -19.78 -51.68 -19.05
C VAL A 272 -18.41 -52.03 -19.63
N ASP A 273 -18.38 -52.46 -20.89
CA ASP A 273 -17.16 -52.92 -21.55
C ASP A 273 -16.18 -51.77 -21.83
N HIS A 274 -14.87 -52.08 -21.90
CA HIS A 274 -13.75 -51.15 -22.00
C HIS A 274 -13.70 -50.02 -20.94
N THR A 275 -14.35 -50.20 -19.78
CA THR A 275 -14.34 -49.19 -18.70
C THR A 275 -12.96 -49.05 -18.07
N ILE A 276 -12.53 -47.80 -17.84
CA ILE A 276 -11.30 -47.48 -17.08
C ILE A 276 -11.70 -47.10 -15.64
N VAL A 277 -11.07 -47.72 -14.64
CA VAL A 277 -11.32 -47.47 -13.21
C VAL A 277 -10.05 -47.07 -12.47
N LYS A 278 -10.17 -46.16 -11.49
CA LYS A 278 -9.07 -45.70 -10.62
C LYS A 278 -8.90 -46.51 -9.34
N GLU A 279 -9.94 -47.20 -8.91
CA GLU A 279 -9.95 -48.03 -7.70
C GLU A 279 -9.58 -49.48 -8.04
N LYS A 280 -8.91 -50.15 -7.10
CA LYS A 280 -8.48 -51.55 -7.26
C LYS A 280 -9.62 -52.55 -7.08
N GLU A 281 -10.50 -52.29 -6.12
CA GLU A 281 -11.62 -53.17 -5.81
C GLU A 281 -12.83 -52.77 -6.66
N LEU A 282 -13.35 -53.71 -7.44
CA LEU A 282 -14.56 -53.54 -8.25
C LEU A 282 -15.71 -54.36 -7.66
N THR A 283 -16.92 -53.84 -7.80
CA THR A 283 -18.16 -54.55 -7.47
C THR A 283 -19.16 -54.42 -8.61
N PHE A 284 -19.77 -55.53 -9.02
CA PHE A 284 -20.82 -55.53 -10.04
C PHE A 284 -21.93 -56.54 -9.73
N GLN A 285 -23.12 -56.29 -10.26
CA GLN A 285 -24.23 -57.25 -10.25
C GLN A 285 -24.35 -57.89 -11.64
N ALA A 286 -24.69 -59.18 -11.69
CA ALA A 286 -24.92 -59.87 -12.95
C ALA A 286 -25.85 -61.08 -12.75
N HIS A 287 -26.81 -61.21 -13.65
CA HIS A 287 -27.84 -62.25 -13.62
C HIS A 287 -28.01 -62.83 -15.03
N ALA A 288 -28.45 -64.08 -15.13
CA ALA A 288 -28.79 -64.71 -16.41
C ALA A 288 -30.25 -65.11 -16.42
N PHE A 289 -30.95 -64.87 -17.52
CA PHE A 289 -32.37 -65.20 -17.66
C PHE A 289 -32.68 -65.90 -19.00
N GLU A 290 -33.52 -66.92 -18.98
CA GLU A 290 -34.10 -67.53 -20.17
C GLU A 290 -35.62 -67.63 -19.99
N ASN A 291 -36.40 -67.13 -20.96
CA ASN A 291 -37.86 -67.05 -20.89
C ASN A 291 -38.39 -66.41 -19.58
N GLY A 292 -37.69 -65.40 -19.06
CA GLY A 292 -38.01 -64.72 -17.80
C GLY A 292 -37.72 -65.50 -16.51
N LYS A 293 -37.07 -66.67 -16.58
CA LYS A 293 -36.59 -67.43 -15.41
C LYS A 293 -35.09 -67.21 -15.21
N GLU A 294 -34.67 -67.03 -13.97
CA GLU A 294 -33.24 -66.89 -13.64
C GLU A 294 -32.50 -68.23 -13.79
N LEU A 295 -31.26 -68.15 -14.28
CA LEU A 295 -30.34 -69.25 -14.52
C LEU A 295 -29.05 -69.05 -13.72
N ALA A 296 -28.36 -70.16 -13.41
CA ALA A 296 -27.05 -70.11 -12.77
C ALA A 296 -26.01 -69.44 -13.68
N LEU A 297 -25.52 -68.27 -13.26
CA LEU A 297 -24.43 -67.54 -13.91
C LEU A 297 -23.06 -68.00 -13.38
N SER A 298 -22.10 -68.19 -14.27
CA SER A 298 -20.69 -68.32 -13.95
C SER A 298 -19.94 -67.03 -14.32
N ALA A 299 -19.28 -66.41 -13.34
CA ALA A 299 -18.42 -65.25 -13.54
C ALA A 299 -16.96 -65.63 -13.29
N VAL A 300 -16.08 -65.22 -14.20
CA VAL A 300 -14.64 -65.55 -14.20
C VAL A 300 -13.85 -64.28 -14.48
N HIS A 301 -12.79 -64.02 -13.70
CA HIS A 301 -11.85 -62.92 -13.87
C HIS A 301 -10.45 -63.51 -14.04
N ASN A 302 -9.79 -63.22 -15.17
CA ASN A 302 -8.44 -63.72 -15.49
C ASN A 302 -8.30 -65.23 -15.16
N ASP A 303 -9.21 -66.03 -15.71
CA ASP A 303 -9.38 -67.49 -15.52
C ASP A 303 -9.73 -67.99 -14.09
N GLN A 304 -9.88 -67.09 -13.11
CA GLN A 304 -10.32 -67.43 -11.75
C GLN A 304 -11.83 -67.22 -11.56
N LYS A 305 -12.53 -68.21 -10.99
CA LYS A 305 -13.97 -68.10 -10.71
C LYS A 305 -14.24 -67.11 -9.58
N LEU A 306 -15.09 -66.12 -9.84
CA LEU A 306 -15.46 -65.10 -8.86
C LEU A 306 -16.43 -65.64 -7.79
N SER A 307 -16.33 -65.08 -6.59
CA SER A 307 -17.28 -65.30 -5.51
C SER A 307 -18.37 -64.22 -5.53
N ILE A 308 -19.61 -64.64 -5.25
CA ILE A 308 -20.77 -63.76 -5.11
C ILE A 308 -21.16 -63.65 -3.62
N SER A 309 -21.53 -62.45 -3.18
CA SER A 309 -22.00 -62.17 -1.83
C SER A 309 -23.12 -61.13 -1.90
N LYS A 310 -24.32 -61.46 -1.38
CA LYS A 310 -25.51 -60.58 -1.44
C LYS A 310 -25.73 -60.06 -2.87
N ASP A 311 -25.82 -61.00 -3.79
CA ASP A 311 -26.09 -60.80 -5.23
C ASP A 311 -25.10 -59.87 -5.96
N THR A 312 -23.94 -59.64 -5.33
CA THR A 312 -22.86 -58.77 -5.82
C THR A 312 -21.57 -59.57 -5.97
N TYR A 313 -20.92 -59.47 -7.13
CA TYR A 313 -19.58 -59.98 -7.35
C TYR A 313 -18.55 -58.96 -6.87
N HIS A 314 -17.51 -59.45 -6.18
CA HIS A 314 -16.40 -58.63 -5.68
C HIS A 314 -15.09 -59.15 -6.30
N LEU A 315 -14.24 -58.25 -6.81
CA LEU A 315 -12.93 -58.60 -7.34
C LEU A 315 -11.88 -57.50 -7.15
N SER A 316 -10.67 -57.92 -6.83
CA SER A 316 -9.46 -57.10 -6.78
C SER A 316 -8.82 -57.12 -8.17
N LEU A 317 -8.83 -55.99 -8.87
CA LEU A 317 -8.26 -55.88 -10.21
C LEU A 317 -6.73 -55.89 -10.20
N GLU A 318 -6.16 -56.46 -11.27
CA GLU A 318 -4.74 -56.40 -11.59
C GLU A 318 -4.44 -55.12 -12.39
N ASN A 319 -3.22 -54.58 -12.26
CA ASN A 319 -2.87 -53.30 -12.90
C ASN A 319 -2.85 -53.41 -14.44
N GLY A 320 -3.63 -52.60 -15.12
CA GLY A 320 -3.88 -52.71 -16.56
C GLY A 320 -5.20 -53.41 -16.88
N LYS A 321 -5.22 -54.23 -17.94
CA LYS A 321 -6.43 -54.88 -18.45
C LYS A 321 -6.82 -56.13 -17.64
N ASN A 322 -8.10 -56.23 -17.30
CA ASN A 322 -8.71 -57.36 -16.62
C ASN A 322 -9.85 -57.88 -17.49
N LEU A 323 -9.90 -59.19 -17.74
CA LEU A 323 -10.93 -59.81 -18.56
C LEU A 323 -11.94 -60.51 -17.64
N ILE A 324 -13.18 -59.99 -17.63
CA ILE A 324 -14.29 -60.59 -16.90
C ILE A 324 -15.17 -61.33 -17.92
N THR A 325 -15.24 -62.66 -17.82
CA THR A 325 -16.12 -63.50 -18.63
C THR A 325 -17.35 -63.88 -17.81
N LEU A 326 -18.53 -63.57 -18.32
CA LEU A 326 -19.82 -63.97 -17.77
C LEU A 326 -20.45 -65.01 -18.69
N SER A 327 -20.82 -66.19 -18.17
CA SER A 327 -21.37 -67.28 -18.96
C SER A 327 -22.56 -67.96 -18.28
N ALA A 328 -23.59 -68.29 -19.05
CA ALA A 328 -24.76 -69.05 -18.60
C ALA A 328 -25.11 -70.14 -19.62
N VAL A 329 -25.69 -71.24 -19.13
CA VAL A 329 -26.12 -72.38 -19.95
C VAL A 329 -27.52 -72.81 -19.49
N SER A 330 -28.45 -73.01 -20.42
CA SER A 330 -29.79 -73.49 -20.08
C SER A 330 -29.88 -75.01 -19.98
N SER A 331 -31.01 -75.51 -19.46
CA SER A 331 -31.31 -76.95 -19.38
C SER A 331 -31.37 -77.64 -20.74
N GLU A 332 -31.51 -76.89 -21.83
CA GLU A 332 -31.47 -77.40 -23.21
C GLU A 332 -30.04 -77.39 -23.80
N GLY A 333 -29.02 -77.05 -23.00
CA GLY A 333 -27.61 -77.02 -23.40
C GLY A 333 -27.21 -75.77 -24.20
N LYS A 334 -28.12 -74.79 -24.36
CA LYS A 334 -27.84 -73.55 -25.08
C LYS A 334 -27.04 -72.60 -24.19
N SER A 335 -25.94 -72.07 -24.69
CA SER A 335 -25.01 -71.25 -23.90
C SER A 335 -24.91 -69.83 -24.43
N THR A 336 -24.71 -68.88 -23.53
CA THR A 336 -24.33 -67.51 -23.86
C THR A 336 -23.14 -67.13 -22.99
N SER A 337 -22.16 -66.49 -23.62
CA SER A 337 -20.98 -65.94 -22.96
C SER A 337 -20.76 -64.50 -23.43
N LYS A 338 -20.46 -63.61 -22.48
CA LYS A 338 -20.06 -62.22 -22.73
C LYS A 338 -18.73 -61.97 -22.04
N GLN A 339 -17.86 -61.20 -22.68
CA GLN A 339 -16.60 -60.74 -22.10
C GLN A 339 -16.63 -59.23 -21.92
N TYR A 340 -15.98 -58.76 -20.86
CA TYR A 340 -15.87 -57.36 -20.49
C TYR A 340 -14.42 -57.06 -20.12
N GLU A 341 -13.81 -56.10 -20.81
CA GLU A 341 -12.46 -55.64 -20.54
C GLU A 341 -12.50 -54.43 -19.60
N ILE A 342 -12.05 -54.60 -18.35
CA ILE A 342 -11.94 -53.51 -17.38
C ILE A 342 -10.47 -53.12 -17.21
N THR A 343 -10.13 -51.86 -17.48
CA THR A 343 -8.77 -51.34 -17.28
C THR A 343 -8.66 -50.68 -15.92
N TYR A 344 -7.98 -51.32 -14.96
CA TYR A 344 -7.57 -50.68 -13.73
C TYR A 344 -6.33 -49.82 -14.01
N GLN A 345 -6.49 -48.50 -13.92
CA GLN A 345 -5.42 -47.53 -14.04
C GLN A 345 -5.35 -46.71 -12.74
N PRO A 346 -4.49 -47.10 -11.77
CA PRO A 346 -4.38 -46.40 -10.50
C PRO A 346 -4.02 -44.92 -10.70
N SER A 347 -4.62 -44.07 -9.88
CA SER A 347 -4.39 -42.62 -9.95
C SER A 347 -2.91 -42.29 -9.68
N THR A 348 -2.30 -41.52 -10.58
CA THR A 348 -0.94 -40.97 -10.40
C THR A 348 -0.94 -39.63 -9.67
N GLU A 349 -2.13 -39.13 -9.29
CA GLU A 349 -2.32 -37.93 -8.50
C GLU A 349 -1.66 -38.07 -7.12
N LYS A 350 -0.97 -37.01 -6.69
CA LYS A 350 -0.28 -36.96 -5.39
C LYS A 350 -0.89 -35.86 -4.54
N ILE A 351 -0.76 -35.99 -3.22
CA ILE A 351 -1.22 -34.95 -2.28
C ILE A 351 -0.34 -33.70 -2.50
N MET A 352 -0.94 -32.64 -3.02
CA MET A 352 -0.28 -31.36 -3.28
C MET A 352 -0.59 -30.39 -2.15
N ILE A 353 0.46 -30.00 -1.40
CA ILE A 353 0.34 -28.98 -0.36
C ILE A 353 0.64 -27.60 -0.96
N SER A 354 -0.36 -26.72 -0.94
CA SER A 354 -0.31 -25.34 -1.40
C SER A 354 -0.21 -24.39 -0.20
N THR A 355 0.72 -23.44 -0.22
CA THR A 355 0.91 -22.50 0.90
C THR A 355 1.56 -21.20 0.44
N SER A 356 1.29 -20.10 1.14
CA SER A 356 2.04 -18.84 0.99
C SER A 356 3.35 -18.79 1.80
N LEU A 357 3.71 -19.87 2.51
CA LEU A 357 4.97 -19.92 3.25
C LEU A 357 6.19 -20.10 2.33
N THR A 358 7.26 -19.41 2.72
CA THR A 358 8.61 -19.51 2.17
C THR A 358 9.61 -19.65 3.31
N ASN A 359 10.86 -20.00 3.00
CA ASN A 359 11.96 -19.82 3.95
C ASN A 359 12.32 -18.34 3.99
N GLN A 360 12.16 -17.69 5.14
CA GLN A 360 12.28 -16.22 5.25
C GLN A 360 12.80 -15.78 6.63
N THR A 361 13.31 -14.54 6.68
CA THR A 361 13.58 -13.82 7.94
C THR A 361 12.51 -12.76 8.11
N ILE A 362 11.91 -12.67 9.29
CA ILE A 362 10.90 -11.64 9.60
C ILE A 362 11.15 -10.99 10.96
N THR A 363 10.55 -9.83 11.17
CA THR A 363 10.76 -8.94 12.31
C THR A 363 9.60 -8.94 13.32
N THR A 364 8.50 -9.63 13.01
CA THR A 364 7.30 -9.76 13.87
C THR A 364 7.29 -11.07 14.65
N SER A 365 6.74 -11.04 15.87
CA SER A 365 6.58 -12.21 16.75
C SER A 365 5.46 -13.17 16.31
N SER A 366 4.68 -12.82 15.29
CA SER A 366 3.77 -13.75 14.61
C SER A 366 3.90 -13.64 13.08
N LEU A 367 3.49 -14.70 12.40
CA LEU A 367 3.43 -14.80 10.94
C LEU A 367 2.06 -15.35 10.51
N ARG A 368 1.34 -14.60 9.66
CA ARG A 368 0.13 -15.07 8.97
C ARG A 368 0.47 -15.66 7.61
N PHE A 369 -0.19 -16.75 7.26
CA PHE A 369 0.00 -17.45 5.99
C PHE A 369 -1.24 -18.28 5.62
N THR A 370 -1.32 -18.72 4.36
CA THR A 370 -2.29 -19.72 3.92
C THR A 370 -1.66 -21.10 3.79
N ALA A 371 -2.41 -22.16 4.07
CA ALA A 371 -2.00 -23.55 3.81
C ALA A 371 -3.21 -24.47 3.57
N SER A 372 -3.18 -25.24 2.49
CA SER A 372 -4.16 -26.29 2.19
C SER A 372 -3.48 -27.47 1.50
N ALA A 373 -4.15 -28.63 1.49
CA ALA A 373 -3.70 -29.80 0.75
C ALA A 373 -4.85 -30.36 -0.08
N ALA A 374 -4.54 -30.91 -1.26
CA ALA A 374 -5.52 -31.53 -2.14
C ALA A 374 -4.97 -32.78 -2.82
N LEU A 375 -5.85 -33.71 -3.18
CA LEU A 375 -5.58 -34.88 -4.01
C LEU A 375 -6.54 -34.82 -5.21
N GLY A 376 -6.01 -34.46 -6.39
CA GLY A 376 -6.85 -34.12 -7.53
C GLY A 376 -7.70 -32.87 -7.25
N GLN A 377 -9.02 -33.02 -7.19
CA GLN A 377 -9.96 -31.97 -6.78
C GLN A 377 -10.40 -32.08 -5.31
N ASP A 378 -10.11 -33.19 -4.63
CA ASP A 378 -10.54 -33.39 -3.25
C ASP A 378 -9.63 -32.63 -2.26
N GLU A 379 -10.20 -31.87 -1.34
CA GLU A 379 -9.46 -31.34 -0.19
C GLU A 379 -8.98 -32.48 0.72
N VAL A 380 -7.76 -32.33 1.27
CA VAL A 380 -7.14 -33.27 2.20
C VAL A 380 -6.86 -32.53 3.51
N PRO A 381 -7.30 -33.06 4.68
CA PRO A 381 -6.97 -32.47 5.97
C PRO A 381 -5.46 -32.27 6.15
N ILE A 382 -5.08 -31.07 6.58
CA ILE A 382 -3.70 -30.67 6.78
C ILE A 382 -3.45 -30.36 8.26
N SER A 383 -2.43 -31.00 8.83
CA SER A 383 -1.97 -30.77 10.20
C SER A 383 -0.73 -29.88 10.17
N LEU A 384 -0.71 -28.82 10.98
CA LEU A 384 0.40 -27.88 11.04
C LEU A 384 0.93 -27.71 12.46
N THR A 385 2.25 -27.52 12.58
CA THR A 385 2.92 -27.14 13.83
C THR A 385 3.88 -25.97 13.60
N CYS A 386 4.12 -25.17 14.64
CA CYS A 386 5.26 -24.25 14.72
C CYS A 386 6.04 -24.53 16.00
N ASN A 387 7.30 -24.95 15.87
CA ASN A 387 8.13 -25.40 17.00
C ASN A 387 7.37 -26.41 17.89
N ASP A 388 6.85 -27.45 17.26
CA ASP A 388 6.06 -28.56 17.83
C ASP A 388 4.68 -28.18 18.39
N ALA A 389 4.34 -26.89 18.53
CA ALA A 389 3.00 -26.44 18.92
C ALA A 389 2.03 -26.49 17.73
N VAL A 390 0.89 -27.18 17.89
CA VAL A 390 -0.15 -27.32 16.85
C VAL A 390 -0.80 -25.96 16.52
N LEU A 391 -0.99 -25.69 15.23
CA LEU A 391 -1.67 -24.49 14.74
C LEU A 391 -3.10 -24.79 14.30
N SER A 392 -4.07 -24.06 14.87
CA SER A 392 -5.46 -24.07 14.40
C SER A 392 -5.68 -23.00 13.30
N PRO A 393 -6.59 -23.21 12.34
CA PRO A 393 -6.95 -22.18 11.38
C PRO A 393 -7.69 -21.02 12.05
N LEU A 394 -7.37 -19.79 11.64
CA LEU A 394 -8.12 -18.59 12.03
C LEU A 394 -9.48 -18.53 11.32
N LYS A 395 -9.48 -18.77 10.01
CA LYS A 395 -10.67 -18.81 9.14
C LYS A 395 -10.33 -19.49 7.81
N GLY A 396 -11.02 -20.58 7.47
CA GLY A 396 -10.68 -21.35 6.26
C GLY A 396 -9.21 -21.79 6.27
N HIS A 397 -8.51 -21.66 5.15
CA HIS A 397 -7.11 -22.05 5.01
C HIS A 397 -6.09 -21.02 5.57
N GLN A 398 -6.50 -20.03 6.37
CA GLN A 398 -5.60 -19.02 6.98
C GLN A 398 -5.14 -19.44 8.38
N TYR A 399 -3.84 -19.31 8.65
CA TYR A 399 -3.19 -19.67 9.91
C TYR A 399 -2.31 -18.52 10.41
N GLU A 400 -2.03 -18.51 11.71
CA GLU A 400 -1.06 -17.62 12.34
C GLU A 400 -0.13 -18.43 13.26
N ALA A 401 1.18 -18.32 13.03
CA ALA A 401 2.20 -18.96 13.85
C ALA A 401 2.85 -17.94 14.78
N SER A 402 2.86 -18.22 16.09
CA SER A 402 3.65 -17.47 17.08
C SER A 402 5.11 -17.93 17.06
N LEU A 403 6.04 -16.98 17.02
CA LEU A 403 7.46 -17.22 16.79
C LEU A 403 8.32 -16.89 18.02
N LYS A 404 9.32 -17.74 18.28
CA LYS A 404 10.38 -17.54 19.27
C LYS A 404 11.58 -16.84 18.60
N LYS A 405 12.32 -15.99 19.33
CA LYS A 405 13.51 -15.28 18.79
C LYS A 405 14.51 -16.30 18.23
N GLY A 406 15.01 -16.07 17.03
CA GLY A 406 15.91 -16.97 16.30
C GLY A 406 15.19 -17.83 15.26
N LYS A 407 15.66 -19.07 15.08
CA LYS A 407 15.14 -19.99 14.06
C LYS A 407 13.87 -20.68 14.55
N ASN A 408 12.78 -20.52 13.79
CA ASN A 408 11.54 -21.27 13.96
C ASN A 408 11.38 -22.28 12.83
N THR A 409 10.72 -23.39 13.12
CA THR A 409 10.37 -24.41 12.13
C THR A 409 8.85 -24.55 12.10
N ILE A 410 8.25 -24.26 10.94
CA ILE A 410 6.85 -24.58 10.67
C ILE A 410 6.84 -25.89 9.87
N GLN A 411 6.03 -26.86 10.29
CA GLN A 411 5.85 -28.13 9.60
C GLN A 411 4.39 -28.25 9.16
N MET A 412 4.16 -28.97 8.06
CA MET A 412 2.84 -29.26 7.55
C MET A 412 2.81 -30.67 6.95
N THR A 413 1.82 -31.45 7.37
CA THR A 413 1.63 -32.85 6.97
C THR A 413 0.19 -33.05 6.51
N ALA A 414 0.00 -33.71 5.39
CA ALA A 414 -1.32 -34.07 4.86
C ALA A 414 -1.33 -35.53 4.41
N SER A 415 -2.39 -36.27 4.73
CA SER A 415 -2.47 -37.71 4.48
C SER A 415 -3.88 -38.17 4.08
N LYS A 416 -3.95 -39.06 3.08
CA LYS A 416 -5.19 -39.68 2.56
C LYS A 416 -4.83 -41.00 1.86
N GLY A 417 -5.61 -42.05 2.07
CA GLY A 417 -5.44 -43.35 1.40
C GLY A 417 -4.05 -43.97 1.59
N GLY A 418 -3.47 -43.89 2.80
CA GLY A 418 -2.11 -44.36 3.08
C GLY A 418 -0.97 -43.48 2.54
N THR A 419 -1.24 -42.61 1.56
CA THR A 419 -0.27 -41.61 1.09
C THR A 419 -0.15 -40.49 2.12
N SER A 420 1.08 -40.05 2.40
CA SER A 420 1.38 -38.90 3.26
C SER A 420 2.41 -37.99 2.60
N VAL A 421 2.23 -36.68 2.69
CA VAL A 421 3.16 -35.67 2.20
C VAL A 421 3.49 -34.69 3.32
N TYR A 422 4.77 -34.32 3.41
CA TYR A 422 5.35 -33.44 4.41
C TYR A 422 6.07 -32.27 3.72
N LYS A 423 5.89 -31.06 4.24
CA LYS A 423 6.75 -29.89 3.96
C LYS A 423 7.17 -29.24 5.28
N SER A 424 8.31 -28.56 5.26
CA SER A 424 8.78 -27.76 6.39
C SER A 424 9.43 -26.48 5.90
N PHE A 425 9.21 -25.39 6.63
CA PHE A 425 9.70 -24.06 6.35
C PHE A 425 10.44 -23.51 7.56
N THR A 426 11.58 -22.88 7.31
CA THR A 426 12.36 -22.16 8.32
C THR A 426 11.97 -20.69 8.29
N VAL A 427 11.49 -20.18 9.42
CA VAL A 427 11.23 -18.75 9.62
C VAL A 427 12.16 -18.22 10.70
N LYS A 428 13.16 -17.42 10.32
CA LYS A 428 14.04 -16.75 11.27
C LYS A 428 13.33 -15.50 11.80
N TYR A 429 12.73 -15.58 12.99
CA TYR A 429 12.25 -14.39 13.67
C TYR A 429 13.47 -13.66 14.27
N THR A 430 13.93 -12.64 13.56
CA THR A 430 14.91 -11.70 14.09
C THR A 430 14.11 -10.45 14.45
N PRO A 431 13.66 -10.29 15.71
CA PRO A 431 13.10 -9.00 16.11
C PRO A 431 14.11 -7.92 15.77
N ILE A 432 13.65 -6.83 15.14
CA ILE A 432 14.38 -5.57 15.19
C ILE A 432 14.61 -5.32 16.67
N VAL A 433 15.87 -5.12 17.06
CA VAL A 433 16.16 -4.93 18.47
C VAL A 433 15.57 -3.58 18.86
N ASP A 434 14.60 -3.57 19.79
CA ASP A 434 14.35 -2.36 20.59
C ASP A 434 15.57 -2.23 21.50
N ASP A 435 16.67 -1.74 20.92
CA ASP A 435 17.95 -1.70 21.60
C ASP A 435 17.95 -0.57 22.60
N THR A 436 17.77 -0.95 23.86
CA THR A 436 18.02 -0.09 25.02
C THR A 436 19.52 0.00 25.33
N ASN A 437 20.39 -0.60 24.49
CA ASN A 437 21.82 -0.35 24.46
C ASN A 437 22.12 0.72 23.39
N PRO A 438 22.48 1.97 23.76
CA PRO A 438 22.78 3.03 22.78
C PRO A 438 24.10 2.83 22.03
N ASP A 439 24.92 1.84 22.42
CA ASP A 439 26.31 1.66 21.95
C ASP A 439 26.48 0.65 20.79
N ASP A 440 25.43 -0.03 20.32
CA ASP A 440 25.53 -0.96 19.18
C ASP A 440 25.40 -0.21 17.84
N GLU A 441 26.49 0.45 17.43
CA GLU A 441 26.65 1.00 16.05
C GLU A 441 26.84 -0.11 15.00
N SER A 442 25.88 -1.03 14.93
CA SER A 442 25.66 -1.81 13.72
C SER A 442 25.13 -0.87 12.61
N ASP A 443 25.88 -0.79 11.51
CA ASP A 443 25.55 0.06 10.35
C ASP A 443 24.37 -0.53 9.55
N ASP A 444 23.16 -0.43 10.13
CA ASP A 444 21.92 -0.61 9.38
C ASP A 444 21.75 0.57 8.42
N SER A 445 22.37 0.44 7.25
CA SER A 445 22.26 1.36 6.12
C SER A 445 20.82 1.67 5.68
N LEU A 446 19.82 0.85 6.09
CA LEU A 446 18.39 1.03 5.83
C LEU A 446 17.64 1.70 6.99
N ALA A 447 18.26 1.90 8.15
CA ALA A 447 17.63 2.59 9.28
C ALA A 447 17.41 4.09 8.98
N PRO A 448 16.31 4.68 9.49
CA PRO A 448 16.05 6.10 9.36
C PRO A 448 17.10 6.93 10.12
N LYS A 449 17.45 8.10 9.57
CA LYS A 449 18.55 8.95 10.01
C LYS A 449 18.01 10.20 10.72
N LEU A 450 18.58 10.49 11.89
CA LEU A 450 18.23 11.67 12.70
C LEU A 450 19.31 12.76 12.54
N ILE A 451 18.89 13.96 12.17
CA ILE A 451 19.68 15.19 12.23
C ILE A 451 18.99 16.12 13.24
N THR A 452 19.74 16.72 14.17
CA THR A 452 19.21 17.63 15.20
C THR A 452 20.28 18.63 15.65
N ASP A 453 19.87 19.71 16.32
CA ASP A 453 20.73 20.64 17.05
C ASP A 453 20.98 20.23 18.52
N LEU A 454 20.27 19.22 19.04
CA LEU A 454 20.59 18.61 20.33
C LEU A 454 21.98 17.94 20.29
N LYS A 455 22.66 17.97 21.44
CA LYS A 455 23.97 17.36 21.66
C LYS A 455 23.89 16.50 22.92
N ASP A 456 24.39 15.28 22.83
CA ASP A 456 24.44 14.39 23.99
C ASP A 456 25.46 14.89 25.02
N HIS A 457 25.25 14.53 26.29
CA HIS A 457 25.97 15.02 27.47
C HIS A 457 26.12 16.56 27.54
N SER A 458 25.18 17.30 26.95
CA SER A 458 25.21 18.75 26.95
C SER A 458 24.77 19.33 28.30
N THR A 459 25.26 20.53 28.60
CA THR A 459 24.83 21.32 29.77
C THR A 459 24.15 22.59 29.30
N VAL A 460 23.01 22.92 29.88
CA VAL A 460 22.26 24.16 29.62
C VAL A 460 21.98 24.88 30.93
N THR A 461 21.89 26.21 30.86
CA THR A 461 21.43 27.05 31.98
C THR A 461 20.02 27.55 31.63
N GLY A 462 19.09 27.42 32.57
CA GLY A 462 17.66 27.64 32.33
C GLY A 462 16.90 26.36 31.93
N ASN A 463 15.60 26.31 32.22
CA ASN A 463 14.80 25.09 32.19
C ASN A 463 13.96 24.86 30.92
N ILE A 464 14.04 25.76 29.92
CA ILE A 464 13.39 25.59 28.61
C ILE A 464 14.46 25.47 27.54
N ARG A 465 14.34 24.47 26.66
CA ARG A 465 15.15 24.34 25.45
C ARG A 465 14.27 24.06 24.25
N THR A 466 14.25 24.97 23.28
CA THR A 466 13.73 24.68 21.93
C THR A 466 14.78 23.97 21.08
N PHE A 467 14.37 23.00 20.29
CA PHE A 467 15.25 22.24 19.39
C PHE A 467 14.48 21.78 18.14
N TYR A 468 15.19 21.41 17.07
CA TYR A 468 14.61 20.83 15.86
C TYR A 468 15.16 19.43 15.58
N ILE A 469 14.41 18.70 14.75
CA ILE A 469 14.88 17.49 14.08
C ILE A 469 14.59 17.60 12.57
N LYS A 470 15.46 17.00 11.76
CA LYS A 470 15.32 16.85 10.31
C LYS A 470 15.45 15.36 9.97
N PRO A 471 14.47 14.52 10.36
CA PRO A 471 14.57 13.07 10.24
C PRO A 471 14.21 12.61 8.82
N VAL A 472 14.96 11.63 8.31
CA VAL A 472 14.75 11.05 6.98
C VAL A 472 14.82 9.53 7.01
N ASP A 473 14.23 8.87 6.01
CA ASP A 473 14.42 7.43 5.80
C ASP A 473 15.81 7.12 5.17
N HIS A 474 16.02 5.89 4.70
CA HIS A 474 17.28 5.53 4.04
C HIS A 474 17.46 6.14 2.64
N ASN A 475 16.37 6.49 1.95
CA ASN A 475 16.36 7.13 0.63
C ASN A 475 16.59 8.65 0.73
N GLY A 476 16.35 9.24 1.91
CA GLY A 476 16.40 10.67 2.17
C GLY A 476 15.02 11.35 2.24
N GLU A 477 13.92 10.58 2.19
CA GLU A 477 12.56 11.11 2.29
C GLU A 477 12.23 11.54 3.73
N ARG A 478 11.53 12.67 3.86
CA ARG A 478 11.21 13.30 5.15
C ARG A 478 10.20 12.50 5.98
N ILE A 479 10.59 12.14 7.21
CA ILE A 479 9.71 11.48 8.18
C ILE A 479 8.94 12.52 8.98
N TYR A 480 7.63 12.68 8.73
CA TYR A 480 6.78 13.68 9.39
C TYR A 480 6.45 13.35 10.85
N GLY A 481 6.07 14.37 11.63
CA GLY A 481 5.95 14.34 13.09
C GLY A 481 4.99 13.27 13.66
N ASP A 482 3.97 12.86 12.90
CA ASP A 482 3.09 11.74 13.27
C ASP A 482 3.82 10.38 13.38
N ASN A 483 5.00 10.25 12.78
CA ASN A 483 5.88 9.08 12.88
C ASN A 483 7.10 9.33 13.79
N VAL A 484 7.07 10.38 14.62
CA VAL A 484 8.10 10.68 15.61
C VAL A 484 7.51 10.69 17.01
N THR A 485 8.16 10.00 17.94
CA THR A 485 7.89 10.11 19.38
C THR A 485 9.07 10.77 20.07
N VAL A 486 8.83 11.86 20.80
CA VAL A 486 9.81 12.48 21.70
C VAL A 486 9.31 12.33 23.14
N THR A 487 10.21 11.97 24.05
CA THR A 487 9.96 12.03 25.50
C THR A 487 11.08 12.78 26.20
N CYS A 488 10.77 13.44 27.32
CA CYS A 488 11.71 14.03 28.25
C CYS A 488 11.42 13.46 29.64
N ASN A 489 12.39 12.78 30.26
CA ASN A 489 12.22 12.10 31.55
C ASN A 489 10.99 11.17 31.57
N GLY A 490 10.79 10.41 30.49
CA GLY A 490 9.64 9.53 30.27
C GLY A 490 8.31 10.22 29.96
N SER A 491 8.24 11.55 30.01
CA SER A 491 7.02 12.32 29.70
C SER A 491 6.96 12.66 28.20
N PRO A 492 5.86 12.37 27.48
CA PRO A 492 5.76 12.70 26.06
C PRO A 492 5.84 14.20 25.78
N VAL A 493 6.60 14.59 24.76
CA VAL A 493 6.76 15.97 24.30
C VAL A 493 6.12 16.09 22.91
N LYS A 494 5.14 16.98 22.77
CA LYS A 494 4.55 17.29 21.46
C LYS A 494 5.46 18.23 20.66
N TYR A 495 5.44 18.12 19.34
CA TYR A 495 6.06 19.11 18.48
C TYR A 495 5.29 20.44 18.58
N THR A 496 6.03 21.54 18.41
CA THR A 496 5.55 22.91 18.32
C THR A 496 5.23 23.28 16.86
N TRP A 497 5.98 22.73 15.90
CA TRP A 497 5.79 22.95 14.45
C TRP A 497 6.33 21.76 13.64
N ASP A 498 5.77 21.48 12.46
CA ASP A 498 6.25 20.46 11.52
C ASP A 498 6.04 20.91 10.06
N ASP A 499 7.13 21.05 9.28
CA ASP A 499 7.10 21.42 7.85
C ASP A 499 7.82 20.39 6.97
N SER A 500 7.91 20.60 5.65
CA SER A 500 8.61 19.71 4.72
C SER A 500 10.13 19.56 4.97
N THR A 501 10.74 20.37 5.82
CA THR A 501 12.16 20.34 6.21
C THR A 501 12.39 19.84 7.63
N LYS A 502 11.69 20.38 8.65
CA LYS A 502 12.01 20.13 10.07
C LYS A 502 10.78 20.05 11.00
N THR A 503 10.91 19.25 12.05
CA THR A 503 9.97 19.19 13.19
C THR A 503 10.63 19.86 14.38
N SER A 504 9.95 20.81 15.02
CA SER A 504 10.49 21.58 16.14
C SER A 504 9.75 21.28 17.44
N TYR A 505 10.48 21.24 18.55
CA TYR A 505 9.99 20.83 19.87
C TYR A 505 10.45 21.81 20.94
N LYS A 506 9.69 21.87 22.05
CA LYS A 506 10.05 22.62 23.26
C LYS A 506 10.12 21.69 24.46
N LEU A 507 11.33 21.53 25.01
CA LEU A 507 11.58 20.79 26.24
C LEU A 507 11.30 21.68 27.46
N THR A 508 10.76 21.08 28.52
CA THR A 508 10.88 21.58 29.88
C THR A 508 11.74 20.60 30.66
N LEU A 509 12.82 21.12 31.24
CA LEU A 509 13.86 20.38 31.94
C LEU A 509 13.69 20.49 33.45
N LYS A 510 14.24 19.51 34.18
CA LYS A 510 14.38 19.50 35.64
C LYS A 510 15.83 19.80 35.98
N SER A 511 16.09 20.37 37.17
CA SER A 511 17.46 20.61 37.64
C SER A 511 18.23 19.30 37.76
N GLY A 512 19.49 19.28 37.33
CA GLY A 512 20.29 18.06 37.19
C GLY A 512 20.11 17.40 35.82
N GLU A 513 20.34 16.09 35.74
CA GLU A 513 20.28 15.32 34.50
C GLU A 513 18.84 15.14 33.97
N ASN A 514 18.68 15.22 32.65
CA ASN A 514 17.45 14.95 31.94
C ASN A 514 17.72 13.97 30.79
N ILE A 515 16.87 12.96 30.65
CA ILE A 515 16.98 11.99 29.55
C ILE A 515 15.91 12.31 28.51
N VAL A 516 16.33 12.73 27.31
CA VAL A 516 15.47 12.97 26.15
C VAL A 516 15.61 11.80 25.20
N ILE A 517 14.51 11.12 24.88
CA ILE A 517 14.51 9.98 23.95
C ILE A 517 13.68 10.36 22.73
N ILE A 518 14.30 10.27 21.55
CA ILE A 518 13.68 10.50 20.25
C ILE A 518 13.60 9.16 19.51
N VAL A 519 12.40 8.75 19.13
CA VAL A 519 12.16 7.57 18.29
C VAL A 519 11.58 8.07 16.97
N ILE A 520 12.34 7.92 15.89
CA ILE A 520 11.86 8.17 14.52
C ILE A 520 11.53 6.84 13.84
N LYS A 521 10.50 6.84 13.01
CA LYS A 521 9.97 5.64 12.35
C LYS A 521 9.61 5.95 10.90
N ASP A 522 9.93 5.06 9.97
CA ASP A 522 9.58 5.23 8.56
C ASP A 522 8.30 4.46 8.13
N SER A 523 7.99 4.55 6.84
CA SER A 523 6.86 3.91 6.16
C SER A 523 6.91 2.37 6.19
N GLU A 524 8.12 1.78 6.19
CA GLU A 524 8.34 0.34 6.33
C GLU A 524 8.27 -0.12 7.80
N ASN A 525 8.15 0.80 8.75
CA ASN A 525 8.17 0.59 10.20
C ASN A 525 9.57 0.26 10.76
N ARG A 526 10.65 0.53 10.02
CA ARG A 526 11.99 0.60 10.61
C ARG A 526 12.01 1.78 11.58
N LYS A 527 12.78 1.66 12.66
CA LYS A 527 12.93 2.70 13.69
C LYS A 527 14.39 3.07 13.85
N LYS A 528 14.65 4.30 14.29
CA LYS A 528 15.87 4.65 15.02
C LYS A 528 15.50 5.34 16.32
N THR A 529 16.03 4.82 17.42
CA THR A 529 15.98 5.46 18.74
C THR A 529 17.28 6.23 18.93
N THR A 530 17.21 7.42 19.52
CA THR A 530 18.38 8.20 19.93
C THR A 530 18.10 8.85 21.28
N THR A 531 19.02 8.68 22.22
CA THR A 531 18.94 9.20 23.58
C THR A 531 19.90 10.37 23.72
N PHE A 532 19.50 11.39 24.47
CA PHE A 532 20.32 12.56 24.80
C PHE A 532 20.22 12.84 26.30
N HIS A 533 21.37 12.98 26.95
CA HIS A 533 21.54 13.35 28.35
C HIS A 533 21.81 14.85 28.42
N ILE A 534 20.91 15.62 29.05
CA ILE A 534 20.99 17.07 29.13
C ILE A 534 20.99 17.51 30.59
N THR A 535 22.10 18.07 31.06
CA THR A 535 22.23 18.61 32.42
C THR A 535 21.68 20.04 32.47
N CYS A 536 20.63 20.27 33.25
CA CYS A 536 20.10 21.61 33.51
C CYS A 536 20.69 22.23 34.78
N ASN A 537 21.44 23.31 34.62
CA ASN A 537 21.70 24.29 35.68
C ASN A 537 20.50 25.24 35.80
N CYS A 538 19.36 24.67 36.16
CA CYS A 538 18.08 25.35 36.24
C CYS A 538 18.10 26.49 37.29
N LYS A 539 17.44 27.61 36.97
CA LYS A 539 17.40 28.84 37.80
C LYS A 539 15.96 29.15 38.26
N GLN A 540 15.76 30.21 39.05
CA GLN A 540 14.43 30.72 39.39
C GLN A 540 13.91 31.64 38.28
N ASP A 541 12.59 31.74 38.10
CA ASP A 541 11.99 32.58 37.04
C ASP A 541 12.37 34.06 37.21
N GLY A 542 12.95 34.64 36.16
CA GLY A 542 13.55 35.98 36.18
C GLY A 542 15.06 36.03 36.46
N ASP A 543 15.71 34.96 36.93
CA ASP A 543 17.18 34.90 37.07
C ASP A 543 17.87 35.00 35.69
N VAL A 544 19.08 35.57 35.63
CA VAL A 544 19.91 35.52 34.42
C VAL A 544 20.40 34.09 34.15
N ILE A 545 20.14 33.58 32.95
CA ILE A 545 20.57 32.26 32.47
C ILE A 545 21.75 32.31 31.49
N GLY A 546 22.07 33.48 30.92
CA GLY A 546 23.20 33.63 30.00
C GLY A 546 23.17 34.91 29.19
N THR A 547 23.89 34.93 28.07
CA THR A 547 23.87 35.99 27.06
C THR A 547 23.70 35.43 25.65
N ALA A 548 22.83 36.05 24.86
CA ALA A 548 22.75 35.84 23.41
C ALA A 548 23.39 37.01 22.66
N THR A 549 23.84 36.79 21.43
CA THR A 549 24.40 37.83 20.56
C THR A 549 23.46 38.10 19.39
N PHE A 550 22.85 39.29 19.34
CA PHE A 550 21.90 39.69 18.30
C PHE A 550 22.53 40.65 17.28
N SER A 551 22.23 40.47 16.00
CA SER A 551 22.40 41.48 14.94
C SER A 551 21.06 41.77 14.25
N ILE A 552 20.92 43.00 13.75
CA ILE A 552 19.87 43.37 12.78
C ILE A 552 20.55 43.90 11.51
N GLU A 553 20.26 43.29 10.37
CA GLU A 553 21.01 43.39 9.13
C GLU A 553 20.09 43.72 7.94
N ALA A 554 20.50 44.68 7.12
CA ALA A 554 19.87 45.06 5.86
C ALA A 554 20.94 45.18 4.75
N THR A 555 21.80 44.16 4.68
CA THR A 555 22.91 44.02 3.72
C THR A 555 22.45 43.87 2.27
N THR A 556 21.34 43.17 2.06
CA THR A 556 20.62 42.98 0.79
C THR A 556 20.22 44.29 0.10
N ILE A 557 20.00 45.37 0.88
CA ILE A 557 19.73 46.73 0.39
C ILE A 557 20.87 47.71 0.71
N GLY A 558 22.08 47.21 1.00
CA GLY A 558 23.31 48.00 1.16
C GLY A 558 23.45 48.78 2.46
N LEU A 559 22.51 48.68 3.42
CA LEU A 559 22.55 49.43 4.68
C LEU A 559 23.43 48.78 5.77
N GLY A 560 23.84 47.53 5.59
CA GLY A 560 24.72 46.83 6.53
C GLY A 560 24.02 46.48 7.85
N TYR A 561 24.67 46.77 8.99
CA TYR A 561 24.10 46.54 10.32
C TYR A 561 23.24 47.73 10.76
N LEU A 562 21.94 47.50 10.96
CA LEU A 562 21.02 48.43 11.63
C LEU A 562 21.20 48.37 13.15
N ILE A 563 21.53 47.19 13.68
CA ILE A 563 22.09 46.96 15.01
C ILE A 563 23.28 45.99 14.84
N PRO A 564 24.52 46.36 15.19
CA PRO A 564 25.67 45.48 15.10
C PRO A 564 25.61 44.35 16.14
N PRO A 565 26.40 43.27 15.99
CA PRO A 565 26.43 42.15 16.93
C PRO A 565 26.55 42.58 18.40
N THR A 566 25.44 42.51 19.13
CA THR A 566 25.23 43.07 20.46
C THR A 566 24.88 41.95 21.42
N LYS A 567 25.60 41.85 22.54
CA LYS A 567 25.22 40.93 23.62
C LYS A 567 24.01 41.45 24.40
N VAL A 568 23.05 40.57 24.63
CA VAL A 568 21.85 40.80 25.46
C VAL A 568 21.79 39.71 26.52
N GLU A 569 21.44 40.07 27.75
CA GLU A 569 21.22 39.10 28.83
C GLU A 569 19.92 38.32 28.56
N LEU A 570 19.90 37.06 29.00
CA LEU A 570 18.76 36.15 28.87
C LEU A 570 18.24 35.81 30.26
N HIS A 571 16.91 35.87 30.47
CA HIS A 571 16.30 35.53 31.75
C HIS A 571 15.53 34.21 31.71
N GLN A 572 15.53 33.48 32.84
CA GLN A 572 14.81 32.22 33.04
C GLN A 572 13.31 32.41 32.81
N GLY A 573 12.78 31.70 31.81
CA GLY A 573 11.38 31.77 31.37
C GLY A 573 11.09 32.81 30.28
N GLU A 574 12.06 33.64 29.88
CA GLU A 574 11.87 34.71 28.89
C GLU A 574 11.77 34.17 27.45
N LYS A 575 10.77 34.63 26.70
CA LYS A 575 10.64 34.40 25.25
C LYS A 575 11.54 35.35 24.47
N ALA A 576 12.05 34.91 23.32
CA ALA A 576 12.88 35.75 22.46
C ALA A 576 12.18 37.03 21.94
N THR A 577 10.83 37.09 21.98
CA THR A 577 10.06 38.33 21.74
C THR A 577 10.38 39.45 22.72
N TYR A 578 10.58 39.14 24.00
CA TYR A 578 10.90 40.15 25.02
C TYR A 578 12.34 40.65 24.85
N VAL A 579 13.29 39.73 24.65
CA VAL A 579 14.70 40.05 24.38
C VAL A 579 14.83 40.97 23.14
N LEU A 580 14.07 40.69 22.08
CA LEU A 580 14.00 41.52 20.87
C LEU A 580 13.38 42.90 21.12
N ASP A 581 12.25 42.97 21.82
CA ASP A 581 11.55 44.22 22.16
C ASP A 581 12.44 45.14 23.02
N GLN A 582 13.16 44.58 24.00
CA GLN A 582 14.16 45.28 24.80
C GLN A 582 15.31 45.82 23.94
N LEU A 583 15.88 44.99 23.05
CA LEU A 583 16.97 45.37 22.16
C LEU A 583 16.59 46.51 21.21
N LEU A 584 15.41 46.46 20.60
CA LEU A 584 14.91 47.48 19.68
C LEU A 584 14.72 48.82 20.38
N LYS A 585 14.03 48.82 21.53
CA LYS A 585 13.80 50.03 22.34
C LYS A 585 15.12 50.65 22.81
N LYS A 586 16.07 49.84 23.28
CA LYS A 586 17.42 50.28 23.70
C LYS A 586 18.22 50.93 22.57
N ASN A 587 17.92 50.61 21.30
CA ASN A 587 18.55 51.18 20.11
C ASN A 587 17.70 52.26 19.42
N ASN A 588 16.67 52.79 20.08
CA ASN A 588 15.75 53.81 19.56
C ASN A 588 15.03 53.40 18.25
N PHE A 589 14.55 52.16 18.19
CA PHE A 589 13.63 51.68 17.14
C PHE A 589 12.21 51.50 17.68
N THR A 590 11.21 51.84 16.87
CA THR A 590 9.86 51.25 16.97
C THR A 590 9.71 50.13 15.94
N TYR A 591 8.64 49.34 16.03
CA TYR A 591 8.41 48.22 15.13
C TYR A 591 6.93 47.88 14.98
N GLN A 592 6.56 47.40 13.80
CA GLN A 592 5.27 46.81 13.51
C GLN A 592 5.36 45.29 13.59
N LYS A 593 4.27 44.63 13.96
CA LYS A 593 4.20 43.17 14.07
C LYS A 593 2.84 42.62 13.68
N ASN A 594 2.86 41.39 13.19
CA ASN A 594 1.69 40.52 13.13
C ASN A 594 1.69 39.61 14.38
N GLY A 595 0.51 39.21 14.85
CA GLY A 595 0.35 38.43 16.09
C GLY A 595 0.57 39.24 17.37
N THR A 596 1.10 38.60 18.41
CA THR A 596 1.30 39.16 19.77
C THR A 596 2.69 38.84 20.30
N SER A 597 3.12 39.42 21.42
CA SER A 597 4.36 38.98 22.10
C SER A 597 4.31 37.51 22.56
N GLU A 598 3.10 37.00 22.77
CA GLU A 598 2.85 35.68 23.36
C GLU A 598 2.65 34.56 22.35
N ALA A 599 2.13 34.85 21.17
CA ALA A 599 1.82 33.88 20.13
C ALA A 599 1.84 34.51 18.74
N SER A 600 2.31 33.73 17.75
CA SER A 600 2.34 34.08 16.32
C SER A 600 3.06 35.39 15.98
N PHE A 601 4.07 35.79 16.79
CA PHE A 601 4.86 36.99 16.55
C PHE A 601 5.62 36.90 15.22
N TYR A 602 5.41 37.89 14.36
CA TYR A 602 6.25 38.16 13.21
C TYR A 602 6.53 39.66 13.12
N LEU A 603 7.79 40.02 12.84
CA LEU A 603 8.27 41.39 12.70
C LEU A 603 7.93 41.90 11.29
N SER A 604 6.85 42.66 11.14
CA SER A 604 6.41 43.14 9.82
C SER A 604 7.12 44.43 9.38
N ALA A 605 7.58 45.27 10.31
CA ALA A 605 8.46 46.40 9.97
C ALA A 605 9.32 46.89 11.13
N LEU A 606 10.46 47.51 10.81
CA LEU A 606 11.25 48.35 11.71
C LEU A 606 11.06 49.82 11.35
N GLU A 607 11.08 50.68 12.36
CA GLU A 607 10.84 52.12 12.25
C GLU A 607 11.89 52.91 13.04
N LYS A 608 12.46 53.93 12.40
CA LYS A 608 13.43 54.86 13.00
C LYS A 608 13.60 56.09 12.11
N GLU A 609 13.90 57.26 12.67
CA GLU A 609 14.18 58.45 11.85
C GLU A 609 15.41 58.20 10.97
N ASN A 610 15.27 58.44 9.65
CA ASN A 610 16.32 58.24 8.66
C ASN A 610 16.84 56.78 8.58
N LEU A 611 15.96 55.80 8.80
CA LEU A 611 16.28 54.36 8.74
C LEU A 611 16.79 53.91 7.37
N VAL A 612 16.09 54.31 6.30
CA VAL A 612 16.38 53.90 4.93
C VAL A 612 16.89 55.12 4.17
N VAL A 613 18.22 55.23 4.09
CA VAL A 613 18.93 56.34 3.43
C VAL A 613 19.89 55.76 2.41
N ASN A 614 19.72 56.17 1.14
CA ASN A 614 20.51 55.70 -0.01
C ASN A 614 20.60 54.16 -0.11
N PRO A 615 19.48 53.42 -0.07
CA PRO A 615 19.50 51.96 -0.24
C PRO A 615 20.13 51.58 -1.59
N SER A 616 20.99 50.56 -1.58
CA SER A 616 21.77 50.13 -2.73
C SER A 616 21.83 48.61 -2.80
N ILE A 617 20.94 48.02 -3.59
CA ILE A 617 20.87 46.57 -3.83
C ILE A 617 22.06 46.15 -4.70
N PRO A 618 22.85 45.13 -4.33
CA PRO A 618 23.93 44.59 -5.16
C PRO A 618 23.45 44.19 -6.57
N ASN A 619 24.23 44.47 -7.62
CA ASN A 619 23.79 44.26 -9.01
C ASN A 619 23.57 42.78 -9.34
N ASP A 620 24.40 41.91 -8.78
CA ASP A 620 24.28 40.45 -8.84
C ASP A 620 23.06 39.93 -8.06
N LEU A 621 22.61 40.64 -7.01
CA LEU A 621 21.33 40.34 -6.35
C LEU A 621 20.14 40.77 -7.25
N LYS A 622 20.22 41.93 -7.91
CA LYS A 622 19.21 42.35 -8.90
C LYS A 622 19.06 41.32 -10.03
N GLU A 623 20.16 40.80 -10.55
CA GLU A 623 20.13 39.72 -11.56
C GLU A 623 19.39 38.46 -11.05
N HIS A 624 19.55 38.08 -9.79
CA HIS A 624 18.85 36.92 -9.24
C HIS A 624 17.36 37.19 -9.01
N LEU A 625 16.99 38.40 -8.60
CA LEU A 625 15.58 38.84 -8.55
C LEU A 625 14.94 38.77 -9.95
N GLU A 626 15.60 39.26 -10.99
CA GLU A 626 15.12 39.22 -12.38
C GLU A 626 14.98 37.78 -12.91
N LYS A 627 16.01 36.94 -12.71
CA LYS A 627 16.02 35.51 -13.09
C LYS A 627 14.91 34.71 -12.38
N ALA A 628 14.58 35.07 -11.15
CA ALA A 628 13.48 34.49 -10.36
C ALA A 628 12.11 35.17 -10.62
N HIS A 629 12.03 36.08 -11.59
CA HIS A 629 10.82 36.85 -11.94
C HIS A 629 10.19 37.64 -10.77
N ILE A 630 11.03 38.09 -9.83
CA ILE A 630 10.64 38.90 -8.69
C ILE A 630 10.68 40.38 -9.11
N SER A 631 9.50 41.01 -9.17
CA SER A 631 9.40 42.44 -9.50
C SER A 631 10.10 43.30 -8.44
N LEU A 632 11.05 44.12 -8.89
CA LEU A 632 11.80 45.07 -8.07
C LEU A 632 11.35 46.50 -8.39
N ASP A 633 10.94 47.23 -7.35
CA ASP A 633 10.64 48.66 -7.39
C ASP A 633 11.61 49.38 -6.44
N LEU A 634 12.46 50.25 -6.96
CA LEU A 634 13.49 50.94 -6.17
C LEU A 634 12.95 52.11 -5.34
N ASP A 635 11.75 52.60 -5.65
CA ASP A 635 11.10 53.74 -4.97
C ASP A 635 10.01 53.27 -3.97
N SER A 636 9.60 52.01 -4.01
CA SER A 636 8.63 51.39 -3.08
C SER A 636 9.22 51.13 -1.68
N TYR A 637 9.60 52.18 -0.95
CA TYR A 637 9.97 52.12 0.47
C TYR A 637 9.64 53.43 1.20
N GLN A 638 9.88 53.48 2.52
CA GLN A 638 9.70 54.70 3.31
C GLN A 638 10.98 55.06 4.06
N LYS A 639 11.42 56.32 3.99
CA LYS A 639 12.69 56.78 4.61
C LYS A 639 12.84 56.42 6.10
N ASN A 640 11.72 56.34 6.83
CA ASN A 640 11.68 56.10 8.28
C ASN A 640 11.16 54.69 8.66
N LYS A 641 10.82 53.82 7.69
CA LYS A 641 10.24 52.49 7.94
C LYS A 641 10.72 51.48 6.89
N LEU A 642 11.25 50.36 7.34
CA LEU A 642 11.63 49.22 6.51
C LEU A 642 10.79 47.99 6.89
N GLY A 643 9.84 47.63 6.04
CA GLY A 643 8.88 46.55 6.27
C GLY A 643 8.83 45.49 5.17
N GLU A 644 7.98 44.51 5.41
CA GLU A 644 7.58 43.55 4.38
C GLU A 644 6.92 44.25 3.19
N MET A 645 7.16 43.70 2.00
CA MET A 645 6.73 44.23 0.71
C MET A 645 7.38 45.57 0.26
N ASP A 646 8.23 46.21 1.06
CA ASP A 646 9.08 47.31 0.56
C ASP A 646 10.14 46.73 -0.44
N PHE A 647 10.47 47.45 -1.50
CA PHE A 647 11.30 47.03 -2.66
C PHE A 647 10.80 45.86 -3.53
N THR A 648 10.32 44.76 -2.95
CA THR A 648 9.76 43.61 -3.72
C THR A 648 8.54 43.02 -3.00
N PRO A 649 7.58 42.39 -3.71
CA PRO A 649 6.47 41.63 -3.08
C PRO A 649 6.91 40.39 -2.28
N GLN A 650 8.22 40.12 -2.20
CA GLN A 650 8.82 38.96 -1.54
C GLN A 650 9.83 39.37 -0.44
N SER A 651 9.82 40.65 -0.06
CA SER A 651 10.68 41.18 1.00
C SER A 651 10.06 41.08 2.38
N GLY A 652 10.90 41.13 3.43
CA GLY A 652 10.47 41.07 4.82
C GLY A 652 11.61 40.76 5.79
N TRP A 653 11.25 40.44 7.03
CA TRP A 653 12.20 40.13 8.10
C TRP A 653 12.20 38.64 8.44
N MET A 654 13.37 38.02 8.37
CA MET A 654 13.58 36.64 8.82
C MET A 654 14.65 36.60 9.90
N TYR A 655 14.63 35.58 10.75
CA TYR A 655 15.64 35.38 11.79
C TYR A 655 16.21 33.97 11.76
N SER A 656 17.50 33.85 12.03
CA SER A 656 18.17 32.57 12.29
C SER A 656 18.74 32.53 13.70
N VAL A 657 18.81 31.32 14.27
CA VAL A 657 19.48 31.03 15.54
C VAL A 657 20.62 30.06 15.24
N ASN A 658 21.86 30.48 15.52
CA ASN A 658 23.09 29.78 15.17
C ASN A 658 23.21 29.41 13.68
N GLY A 659 22.55 30.19 12.80
CA GLY A 659 22.53 29.99 11.35
C GLY A 659 21.40 29.11 10.82
N ASP A 660 20.64 28.40 11.66
CA ASP A 660 19.40 27.73 11.23
C ASP A 660 18.21 28.69 11.35
N TYR A 661 17.40 28.80 10.30
CA TYR A 661 16.17 29.60 10.28
C TYR A 661 15.00 28.79 10.89
N PRO A 662 14.47 29.15 12.08
CA PRO A 662 13.41 28.37 12.72
C PRO A 662 12.08 28.43 11.95
N ASN A 663 11.30 27.36 12.04
CA ASN A 663 9.95 27.26 11.46
C ASN A 663 8.84 27.77 12.40
N TYR A 664 9.20 28.51 13.44
CA TYR A 664 8.31 29.10 14.43
C TYR A 664 8.70 30.56 14.70
N GLY A 665 7.74 31.39 15.12
CA GLY A 665 7.98 32.79 15.43
C GLY A 665 8.76 33.01 16.73
N PHE A 666 9.26 34.23 16.95
CA PHE A 666 9.98 34.61 18.18
C PHE A 666 9.22 34.29 19.49
N ALA A 667 7.89 34.22 19.44
CA ALA A 667 7.04 33.95 20.61
C ALA A 667 7.14 32.51 21.13
N ASP A 668 7.59 31.59 20.30
CA ASP A 668 7.81 30.17 20.64
C ASP A 668 9.29 29.85 20.87
N CYS A 669 10.19 30.79 20.57
CA CYS A 669 11.64 30.66 20.70
C CYS A 669 12.12 30.98 22.12
N TYR A 670 12.95 30.09 22.67
CA TYR A 670 13.62 30.26 23.96
C TYR A 670 15.12 30.09 23.77
N LEU A 671 15.85 31.16 24.08
CA LEU A 671 17.29 31.24 23.83
C LEU A 671 18.09 30.68 25.01
N THR A 672 19.28 30.20 24.71
CA THR A 672 20.26 29.65 25.65
C THR A 672 21.59 30.40 25.56
N ASP A 673 22.44 30.25 26.59
CA ASP A 673 23.72 30.97 26.67
C ASP A 673 24.62 30.68 25.45
N GLY A 674 25.13 31.75 24.84
CA GLY A 674 25.99 31.69 23.66
C GLY A 674 25.25 31.71 22.31
N ASP A 675 23.91 31.63 22.26
CA ASP A 675 23.17 31.65 20.99
C ASP A 675 23.42 32.94 20.19
N VAL A 676 23.57 32.81 18.87
CA VAL A 676 23.77 33.92 17.92
C VAL A 676 22.52 34.08 17.05
N ILE A 677 21.89 35.24 17.12
CA ILE A 677 20.64 35.56 16.44
C ILE A 677 20.92 36.61 15.35
N ARG A 678 20.68 36.27 14.08
CA ARG A 678 20.76 37.24 12.97
C ARG A 678 19.35 37.53 12.48
N ILE A 679 18.91 38.79 12.58
CA ILE A 679 17.63 39.26 12.05
C ILE A 679 17.91 40.02 10.75
N ARG A 680 17.50 39.46 9.62
CA ARG A 680 17.93 39.91 8.29
C ARG A 680 16.76 40.33 7.43
N TYR A 681 16.95 41.42 6.68
CA TYR A 681 16.05 41.83 5.64
C TYR A 681 16.29 41.01 4.36
N THR A 682 15.26 40.33 3.88
CA THR A 682 15.23 39.58 2.61
C THR A 682 14.55 40.42 1.53
N LEU A 683 14.94 40.23 0.27
CA LEU A 683 14.23 40.67 -0.93
C LEU A 683 13.58 39.51 -1.71
N ALA A 684 13.87 38.25 -1.34
CA ALA A 684 13.53 37.07 -2.14
C ALA A 684 13.00 35.88 -1.31
N LEU A 685 12.14 36.14 -0.32
CA LEU A 685 11.60 35.15 0.62
C LEU A 685 12.69 34.29 1.30
N GLY A 686 13.84 34.90 1.62
CA GLY A 686 14.92 34.26 2.34
C GLY A 686 16.01 33.62 1.49
N ARG A 687 15.79 33.41 0.18
CA ARG A 687 16.77 32.74 -0.71
C ARG A 687 18.10 33.48 -0.79
N ASP A 688 18.06 34.81 -0.69
CA ASP A 688 19.18 35.76 -0.67
C ASP A 688 19.93 35.87 0.68
N ILE A 689 19.40 35.25 1.75
CA ILE A 689 19.97 35.30 3.10
C ILE A 689 20.16 33.90 3.73
N GLY A 690 20.05 32.83 2.93
CA GLY A 690 20.22 31.44 3.38
C GLY A 690 19.01 30.84 4.10
N GLY A 691 17.85 31.51 4.06
CA GLY A 691 16.62 31.11 4.76
C GLY A 691 15.49 30.60 3.87
N GLY A 692 15.63 30.58 2.54
CA GLY A 692 14.53 30.26 1.61
C GLY A 692 13.86 28.91 1.87
N SER A 693 14.66 27.88 2.20
CA SER A 693 14.15 26.56 2.57
C SER A 693 13.24 26.54 3.80
N SER A 694 13.25 27.54 4.68
CA SER A 694 12.49 27.51 5.94
C SER A 694 11.00 27.84 5.78
N LEU A 695 10.54 28.23 4.60
CA LEU A 695 9.14 28.63 4.35
C LEU A 695 8.23 27.48 3.88
N GLY A 696 8.77 26.26 3.76
CA GLY A 696 7.99 25.04 3.49
C GLY A 696 7.28 24.99 2.13
N LYS A 697 7.64 25.84 1.16
CA LYS A 697 6.98 25.96 -0.15
C LYS A 697 7.98 26.05 -1.30
N GLY A 698 7.92 25.06 -2.20
CA GLY A 698 8.56 25.11 -3.53
C GLY A 698 10.05 24.75 -3.54
N ASP A 699 10.54 24.43 -4.73
CA ASP A 699 11.86 23.81 -4.95
C ASP A 699 13.03 24.80 -5.03
N ASP A 700 12.77 26.11 -4.85
CA ASP A 700 13.73 27.20 -5.10
C ASP A 700 14.85 27.34 -4.05
N GLY A 701 14.82 26.53 -2.99
CA GLY A 701 15.94 26.31 -2.05
C GLY A 701 16.56 27.55 -1.39
N ASN A 702 17.89 27.64 -1.47
CA ASN A 702 18.70 28.81 -1.14
C ASN A 702 19.53 29.16 -2.38
N TRP A 703 19.86 30.44 -2.57
CA TRP A 703 20.82 30.85 -3.61
C TRP A 703 22.26 30.54 -3.19
N GLU A 704 23.21 30.71 -4.11
CA GLU A 704 24.58 30.19 -4.01
C GLU A 704 25.44 30.83 -2.91
N LYS A 705 24.94 31.92 -2.31
CA LYS A 705 25.55 32.66 -1.20
C LYS A 705 24.49 33.47 -0.43
N GLU A 706 24.94 34.13 0.62
CA GLU A 706 24.19 35.17 1.32
C GLU A 706 24.66 36.57 0.87
N TRP A 707 23.75 37.56 0.86
CA TRP A 707 24.06 38.97 0.56
C TRP A 707 24.02 39.89 1.79
#